data_AF-M3AB37-F1
#
_entry.id   AF-M3AB37-F1
#
_cell.length_a   1.000
_cell.length_b   1.000
_cell.length_c   1.000
_cell.angle_alpha   90.00
_cell.angle_beta   90.00
_cell.angle_gamma   90.00
#
_symmetry.space_group_name_H-M   'P 1'
#
loop_
_entity.id
_entity.type
_entity.pdbx_description
1 polymer ?
#
loop_
_entity_poly.entity_id
_entity_poly.type
_entity_poly.pdbx_seq_one_letter_code
_entity_poly.pdbx_strand_id
1 'polypeptide(L)'
;MTVGVPCSSANIGPGFDVIGLALSDWLELNVTVNDPKSSGAPLNCRVTYEGQGEAGVDLNPERNLITQTALYVLRCHDLRAFPTATHVHIKNPIPLGRGLGSSGAAVVGGVSLANEVGQLGLSKDRILDFCLMIERHPDNVAAALFGGFVGSYLKELDPEDMKRKEIPLAEVLPAPQGGEDTGLKPPVPPFNIGKHIRFSWAKEIKCIAIIPDFEVKTALARGALPTDYAKADVIYNLQRVALLTTALGQSPPDPELIYDGMQDKIHQPYRKKLIPGLTEILQSVTPTSHPGLLGICLSGAGPTILALATENFDKIAEHLIEEFKKKDIKCEYRLLEPAYDGLTVSHSTSSPSRSNDGMTYADAGVSIDAGNQFVSKIKSAVKSTRRPGADAEIGGFGGALDLKAAGYDESPILIQAIDGVGTKLKIAFAMQEFWQVGIDLVAMNVNDLVVQGAEPLTFMDYYACSKLEPDDALKFVEGVAMGCVQAGAALVGGETAEMPGMYQGKDFDAGGAATGAIRRGQKVLPDKEGMGEGDVLLGLGSSGVHSNGFSLARKILEKKGLDFHDQAPWAEDKTVGASLLEPTRIYVKPLLAAVKKGLLLGMAHITGGGLEDNIPRMLPKHLAAEIDASAWPVPDVLMWLKKAGGVSSKEFARTWNTGLGMVIAVKESQVAAATEALIGEGEKVYRVGKLVSMQGEGVVLKNFEHWDR
;
A
#
# COMPACT_ATOMS: atom_id res chain seq x y z
N MET A 1 -16.15 -9.76 21.70
CA MET A 1 -15.11 -9.11 20.87
C MET A 1 -13.78 -9.25 21.57
N THR A 2 -12.68 -9.22 20.82
CA THR A 2 -11.32 -9.28 21.36
C THR A 2 -10.52 -8.09 20.87
N VAL A 3 -9.87 -7.37 21.77
CA VAL A 3 -8.95 -6.27 21.45
C VAL A 3 -7.53 -6.77 21.70
N GLY A 4 -6.71 -6.85 20.65
CA GLY A 4 -5.30 -7.25 20.73
C GLY A 4 -4.38 -6.05 20.61
N VAL A 5 -3.40 -5.95 21.51
CA VAL A 5 -2.38 -4.89 21.47
C VAL A 5 -1.00 -5.49 21.70
N PRO A 6 -0.04 -5.34 20.76
CA PRO A 6 1.29 -5.89 20.95
C PRO A 6 2.05 -5.09 22.02
N CYS A 7 3.01 -5.75 22.64
CA CYS A 7 3.98 -5.09 23.50
C CYS A 7 4.90 -4.21 22.64
N SER A 8 5.59 -3.28 23.28
CA SER A 8 6.49 -2.37 22.58
C SER A 8 7.83 -2.21 23.29
N SER A 9 8.90 -2.16 22.51
CA SER A 9 10.16 -1.60 22.95
C SER A 9 10.27 -0.17 22.44
N ALA A 10 10.80 0.72 23.27
CA ALA A 10 10.89 2.15 23.01
C ALA A 10 12.29 2.66 23.36
N ASN A 11 12.61 3.91 22.99
CA ASN A 11 13.94 4.48 23.19
C ASN A 11 15.07 3.61 22.59
N ILE A 12 14.83 3.01 21.41
CA ILE A 12 15.77 2.08 20.77
C ILE A 12 17.05 2.85 20.40
N GLY A 13 18.14 2.50 21.08
CA GLY A 13 19.42 3.19 20.98
C GLY A 13 19.28 4.70 21.17
N PRO A 14 19.65 5.54 20.18
CA PRO A 14 19.57 6.99 20.27
C PRO A 14 18.16 7.58 20.13
N GLY A 15 17.15 6.76 19.83
CA GLY A 15 15.79 7.17 19.47
C GLY A 15 14.88 7.54 20.64
N PHE A 16 15.39 8.30 21.62
CA PHE A 16 14.67 8.67 22.83
C PHE A 16 13.35 9.42 22.54
N ASP A 17 12.24 8.94 23.10
CA ASP A 17 10.85 9.44 22.92
C ASP A 17 10.38 9.56 21.46
N VAL A 18 11.09 8.96 20.51
CA VAL A 18 10.79 9.03 19.07
C VAL A 18 10.60 7.64 18.46
N ILE A 19 11.50 6.72 18.76
CA ILE A 19 11.58 5.42 18.08
C ILE A 19 11.01 4.33 18.99
N GLY A 20 10.04 3.59 18.45
CA GLY A 20 9.46 2.40 19.05
C GLY A 20 9.36 1.22 18.08
N LEU A 21 9.28 0.02 18.62
CA LEU A 21 9.10 -1.23 17.89
C LEU A 21 8.02 -2.06 18.58
N ALA A 22 6.98 -2.41 17.84
CA ALA A 22 5.99 -3.37 18.31
C ALA A 22 6.55 -4.79 18.21
N LEU A 23 6.32 -5.61 19.24
CA LEU A 23 6.91 -6.94 19.38
C LEU A 23 5.82 -8.00 19.63
N SER A 24 6.12 -9.24 19.28
CA SER A 24 5.19 -10.37 19.14
C SER A 24 4.55 -10.93 20.43
N ASP A 25 4.63 -10.23 21.56
CA ASP A 25 3.87 -10.56 22.78
C ASP A 25 2.63 -9.67 22.88
N TRP A 26 1.46 -10.22 23.18
CA TRP A 26 0.18 -9.50 23.03
C TRP A 26 -0.59 -9.38 24.34
N LEU A 27 -1.04 -8.16 24.66
CA LEU A 27 -2.14 -7.91 25.57
C LEU A 27 -3.45 -8.19 24.83
N GLU A 28 -4.31 -9.02 25.40
CA GLU A 28 -5.64 -9.30 24.85
C GLU A 28 -6.74 -8.90 25.84
N LEU A 29 -7.75 -8.18 25.35
CA LEU A 29 -8.97 -7.87 26.10
C LEU A 29 -10.10 -8.67 25.48
N ASN A 30 -10.57 -9.71 26.16
CA ASN A 30 -11.75 -10.45 25.77
C ASN A 30 -12.98 -9.79 26.40
N VAL A 31 -13.77 -9.13 25.57
CA VAL A 31 -14.86 -8.26 26.02
C VAL A 31 -16.21 -8.88 25.65
N THR A 32 -17.06 -9.05 26.66
CA THR A 32 -18.44 -9.49 26.52
C THR A 32 -19.37 -8.34 26.89
N VAL A 33 -20.13 -7.83 25.92
CA VAL A 33 -21.19 -6.84 26.14
C VAL A 33 -22.50 -7.56 26.44
N ASN A 34 -23.38 -6.91 27.21
CA ASN A 34 -24.62 -7.49 27.75
C ASN A 34 -24.37 -8.73 28.65
N ASP A 35 -23.25 -8.78 29.37
CA ASP A 35 -22.95 -9.86 30.31
C ASP A 35 -23.92 -9.81 31.51
N PRO A 36 -24.79 -10.82 31.71
CA PRO A 36 -25.74 -10.83 32.83
C PRO A 36 -25.05 -10.76 34.19
N LYS A 37 -23.83 -11.30 34.32
CA LYS A 37 -23.05 -11.26 35.57
C LYS A 37 -22.44 -9.90 35.87
N SER A 38 -22.43 -9.00 34.89
CA SER A 38 -21.96 -7.61 35.04
C SER A 38 -23.12 -6.66 35.33
N SER A 39 -24.37 -7.12 35.29
CA SER A 39 -25.54 -6.33 35.64
C SER A 39 -25.53 -5.99 37.14
N GLY A 40 -25.49 -4.70 37.47
CA GLY A 40 -25.39 -4.21 38.84
C GLY A 40 -23.96 -4.10 39.39
N ALA A 41 -22.94 -4.38 38.59
CA ALA A 41 -21.55 -4.08 38.93
C ALA A 41 -21.29 -2.56 38.89
N PRO A 42 -20.37 -2.03 39.72
CA PRO A 42 -19.94 -0.63 39.63
C PRO A 42 -19.55 -0.24 38.20
N LEU A 43 -19.99 0.94 37.74
CA LEU A 43 -19.78 1.46 36.38
C LEU A 43 -20.25 0.52 35.24
N ASN A 44 -21.16 -0.42 35.55
CA ASN A 44 -21.67 -1.43 34.61
C ASN A 44 -20.56 -2.32 34.01
N CYS A 45 -19.43 -2.46 34.73
CA CYS A 45 -18.26 -3.15 34.25
C CYS A 45 -17.72 -4.13 35.28
N ARG A 46 -17.36 -5.33 34.83
CA ARG A 46 -16.64 -6.34 35.63
C ARG A 46 -15.30 -6.61 34.97
N VAL A 47 -14.23 -6.65 35.76
CA VAL A 47 -12.88 -6.97 35.26
C VAL A 47 -12.42 -8.30 35.83
N THR A 48 -11.85 -9.14 34.98
CA THR A 48 -11.08 -10.34 35.39
C THR A 48 -9.74 -10.33 34.69
N TYR A 49 -8.73 -10.96 35.28
CA TYR A 49 -7.36 -10.90 34.79
C TYR A 49 -6.72 -12.28 34.80
N GLU A 50 -5.90 -12.57 33.80
CA GLU A 50 -4.93 -13.67 33.79
C GLU A 50 -3.59 -13.20 33.20
N GLY A 51 -2.48 -13.74 33.71
CA GLY A 51 -1.14 -13.45 33.19
C GLY A 51 -0.18 -12.87 34.23
N GLN A 52 0.78 -12.08 33.78
CA GLN A 52 1.87 -11.56 34.61
C GLN A 52 1.34 -10.60 35.69
N GLY A 53 1.79 -10.79 36.93
CA GLY A 53 1.45 -9.90 38.05
C GLY A 53 0.01 -10.01 38.56
N GLU A 54 -0.73 -11.09 38.24
CA GLU A 54 -2.15 -11.29 38.57
C GLU A 54 -2.52 -10.90 40.02
N ALA A 55 -1.71 -11.29 41.00
CA ALA A 55 -1.96 -10.98 42.42
C ALA A 55 -1.91 -9.48 42.79
N GLY A 56 -1.27 -8.65 41.96
CA GLY A 56 -1.09 -7.21 42.18
C GLY A 56 -1.97 -6.31 41.30
N VAL A 57 -2.78 -6.88 40.39
CA VAL A 57 -3.63 -6.10 39.50
C VAL A 57 -4.96 -5.77 40.17
N ASP A 58 -5.31 -4.48 40.18
CA ASP A 58 -6.60 -4.04 40.68
C ASP A 58 -7.71 -4.43 39.71
N LEU A 59 -8.72 -5.17 40.19
CA LEU A 59 -9.89 -5.58 39.41
C LEU A 59 -11.07 -4.60 39.55
N ASN A 60 -10.94 -3.55 40.36
CA ASN A 60 -11.94 -2.49 40.41
C ASN A 60 -11.88 -1.67 39.09
N PRO A 61 -12.98 -1.59 38.31
CA PRO A 61 -13.02 -0.80 37.08
C PRO A 61 -12.62 0.67 37.25
N GLU A 62 -12.78 1.24 38.45
CA GLU A 62 -12.38 2.62 38.76
C GLU A 62 -10.87 2.79 38.93
N ARG A 63 -10.12 1.71 39.20
CA ARG A 63 -8.69 1.75 39.53
C ARG A 63 -7.82 0.99 38.54
N ASN A 64 -8.41 0.12 37.72
CA ASN A 64 -7.69 -0.59 36.66
C ASN A 64 -7.38 0.34 35.49
N LEU A 65 -6.11 0.40 35.05
CA LEU A 65 -5.64 1.34 34.04
C LEU A 65 -6.40 1.25 32.69
N ILE A 66 -6.75 0.03 32.26
CA ILE A 66 -7.45 -0.18 30.98
C ILE A 66 -8.85 0.41 31.05
N THR A 67 -9.61 0.10 32.11
CA THR A 67 -10.96 0.61 32.27
C THR A 67 -10.98 2.10 32.64
N GLN A 68 -10.00 2.60 33.39
CA GLN A 68 -9.83 4.04 33.62
C GLN A 68 -9.63 4.80 32.31
N THR A 69 -8.75 4.29 31.46
CA THR A 69 -8.51 4.86 30.13
C THR A 69 -9.78 4.84 29.29
N ALA A 70 -10.52 3.72 29.32
CA ALA A 70 -11.79 3.61 28.62
C ALA A 70 -12.83 4.62 29.13
N LEU A 71 -12.96 4.76 30.46
CA LEU A 71 -13.89 5.69 31.09
C LEU A 71 -13.56 7.14 30.74
N TYR A 72 -12.29 7.52 30.68
CA TYR A 72 -11.89 8.86 30.25
C TYR A 72 -12.41 9.17 28.84
N VAL A 73 -12.24 8.25 27.89
CA VAL A 73 -12.72 8.42 26.51
C VAL A 73 -14.25 8.43 26.47
N LEU A 74 -14.91 7.49 27.14
CA LEU A 74 -16.38 7.46 27.23
C LEU A 74 -16.93 8.78 27.79
N ARG A 75 -16.33 9.33 28.84
CA ARG A 75 -16.75 10.60 29.47
C ARG A 75 -16.50 11.80 28.56
N CYS A 76 -15.46 11.78 27.72
CA CYS A 76 -15.27 12.78 26.66
C CYS A 76 -16.43 12.77 25.65
N HIS A 77 -17.14 11.64 25.52
CA HIS A 77 -18.31 11.43 24.68
C HIS A 77 -19.62 11.38 25.49
N ASP A 78 -19.64 12.01 26.67
CA ASP A 78 -20.82 12.16 27.54
C ASP A 78 -21.40 10.83 28.08
N LEU A 79 -20.61 9.74 28.04
CA LEU A 79 -20.91 8.44 28.64
C LEU A 79 -20.16 8.31 29.97
N ARG A 80 -20.88 8.37 31.10
CA ARG A 80 -20.25 8.39 32.45
C ARG A 80 -19.78 7.03 32.96
N ALA A 81 -20.36 5.96 32.43
CA ALA A 81 -20.08 4.57 32.74
C ALA A 81 -20.15 3.72 31.45
N PHE A 82 -19.86 2.42 31.53
CA PHE A 82 -20.01 1.53 30.38
C PHE A 82 -21.49 1.48 29.97
N PRO A 83 -21.82 1.73 28.69
CA PRO A 83 -23.21 1.92 28.25
C PRO A 83 -24.05 0.65 28.34
N THR A 84 -23.41 -0.52 28.36
CA THR A 84 -24.04 -1.83 28.55
C THR A 84 -23.24 -2.65 29.54
N ALA A 85 -23.88 -3.64 30.18
CA ALA A 85 -23.22 -4.51 31.17
C ALA A 85 -22.05 -5.23 30.51
N THR A 86 -20.83 -4.84 30.86
CA THR A 86 -19.62 -5.23 30.14
C THR A 86 -18.70 -6.04 31.05
N HIS A 87 -18.28 -7.20 30.56
CA HIS A 87 -17.21 -7.97 31.18
C HIS A 87 -15.94 -7.81 30.34
N VAL A 88 -14.87 -7.32 30.97
CA VAL A 88 -13.54 -7.19 30.38
C VAL A 88 -12.64 -8.24 31.01
N HIS A 89 -12.29 -9.28 30.27
CA HIS A 89 -11.31 -10.27 30.68
C HIS A 89 -9.96 -9.94 30.04
N ILE A 90 -9.01 -9.53 30.87
CA ILE A 90 -7.67 -9.09 30.49
C ILE A 90 -6.72 -10.29 30.52
N LYS A 91 -6.05 -10.58 29.41
CA LYS A 91 -4.94 -11.54 29.32
C LYS A 91 -3.66 -10.77 29.00
N ASN A 92 -2.72 -10.73 29.94
CA ASN A 92 -1.52 -9.92 29.77
C ASN A 92 -0.23 -10.72 30.08
N PRO A 93 0.44 -11.27 29.05
CA PRO A 93 1.74 -11.93 29.19
C PRO A 93 2.92 -10.94 29.27
N ILE A 94 2.67 -9.65 29.07
CA ILE A 94 3.71 -8.61 29.00
C ILE A 94 4.22 -8.31 30.41
N PRO A 95 5.54 -8.37 30.67
CA PRO A 95 6.09 -8.07 31.98
C PRO A 95 5.83 -6.61 32.43
N LEU A 96 5.13 -6.46 33.55
CA LEU A 96 4.80 -5.16 34.15
C LEU A 96 6.05 -4.46 34.69
N GLY A 97 6.20 -3.16 34.44
CA GLY A 97 7.30 -2.36 35.01
C GLY A 97 8.72 -2.72 34.53
N ARG A 98 8.84 -3.58 33.51
CA ARG A 98 10.14 -4.13 33.05
C ARG A 98 10.69 -3.55 31.76
N GLY A 99 9.91 -2.75 31.02
CA GLY A 99 10.40 -2.03 29.84
C GLY A 99 9.92 -2.56 28.48
N LEU A 100 8.91 -3.43 28.47
CA LEU A 100 8.25 -3.94 27.25
C LEU A 100 6.89 -3.28 26.97
N GLY A 101 6.73 -2.00 27.35
CA GLY A 101 5.59 -1.21 26.90
C GLY A 101 4.21 -1.62 27.44
N SER A 102 4.13 -2.41 28.52
CA SER A 102 2.83 -2.90 29.03
C SER A 102 1.84 -1.76 29.38
N SER A 103 2.32 -0.63 29.89
CA SER A 103 1.49 0.55 30.14
C SER A 103 0.93 1.14 28.84
N GLY A 104 1.75 1.28 27.80
CA GLY A 104 1.31 1.79 26.49
C GLY A 104 0.32 0.85 25.82
N ALA A 105 0.54 -0.47 25.91
CA ALA A 105 -0.41 -1.46 25.43
C ALA A 105 -1.75 -1.36 26.18
N ALA A 106 -1.73 -1.18 27.51
CA ALA A 106 -2.92 -0.98 28.34
C ALA A 106 -3.69 0.30 28.00
N VAL A 107 -2.99 1.41 27.73
CA VAL A 107 -3.60 2.69 27.31
C VAL A 107 -4.26 2.54 25.93
N VAL A 108 -3.53 2.00 24.94
CA VAL A 108 -4.08 1.73 23.59
C VAL A 108 -5.28 0.79 23.67
N GLY A 109 -5.18 -0.27 24.46
CA GLY A 109 -6.26 -1.23 24.69
C GLY A 109 -7.49 -0.59 25.36
N GLY A 110 -7.29 0.30 26.33
CA GLY A 110 -8.36 1.04 27.00
C GLY A 110 -9.08 2.03 26.09
N VAL A 111 -8.34 2.78 25.27
CA VAL A 111 -8.95 3.73 24.31
C VAL A 111 -9.75 2.97 23.26
N SER A 112 -9.19 1.87 22.75
CA SER A 112 -9.89 0.97 21.82
C SER A 112 -11.12 0.33 22.46
N LEU A 113 -11.02 -0.15 23.70
CA LEU A 113 -12.16 -0.68 24.45
C LEU A 113 -13.31 0.32 24.52
N ALA A 114 -13.03 1.59 24.85
CA ALA A 114 -14.04 2.64 24.85
C ALA A 114 -14.65 2.90 23.47
N ASN A 115 -13.81 2.92 22.43
CA ASN A 115 -14.28 3.08 21.06
C ASN A 115 -15.33 2.02 20.71
N GLU A 116 -15.05 0.76 21.05
CA GLU A 116 -15.90 -0.37 20.70
C GLU A 116 -17.16 -0.45 21.56
N VAL A 117 -17.04 -0.38 22.89
CA VAL A 117 -18.22 -0.48 23.78
C VAL A 117 -19.11 0.76 23.69
N GLY A 118 -18.51 1.93 23.43
CA GLY A 118 -19.21 3.19 23.23
C GLY A 118 -19.72 3.41 21.81
N GLN A 119 -19.35 2.56 20.85
CA GLN A 119 -19.65 2.71 19.42
C GLN A 119 -19.25 4.11 18.87
N LEU A 120 -18.06 4.56 19.23
CA LEU A 120 -17.61 5.96 19.01
C LEU A 120 -17.09 6.22 17.60
N GLY A 121 -16.69 5.18 16.85
CA GLY A 121 -16.23 5.30 15.47
C GLY A 121 -14.91 6.09 15.30
N LEU A 122 -14.02 6.06 16.28
CA LEU A 122 -12.74 6.75 16.28
C LEU A 122 -11.77 6.09 15.28
N SER A 123 -11.09 6.91 14.47
CA SER A 123 -9.98 6.45 13.62
C SER A 123 -8.73 6.11 14.45
N LYS A 124 -7.78 5.33 13.91
CA LYS A 124 -6.50 5.06 14.59
C LYS A 124 -5.74 6.34 14.95
N ASP A 125 -5.72 7.35 14.06
CA ASP A 125 -5.12 8.65 14.39
C ASP A 125 -5.83 9.36 15.54
N ARG A 126 -7.16 9.21 15.64
CA ARG A 126 -7.90 9.79 16.76
C ARG A 126 -7.67 9.04 18.07
N ILE A 127 -7.55 7.71 17.99
CA ILE A 127 -7.12 6.87 19.11
C ILE A 127 -5.73 7.32 19.58
N LEU A 128 -4.80 7.59 18.67
CA LEU A 128 -3.48 8.12 19.00
C LEU A 128 -3.59 9.44 19.80
N ASP A 129 -4.42 10.41 19.38
CA ASP A 129 -4.59 11.67 20.12
C ASP A 129 -5.04 11.43 21.58
N PHE A 130 -5.98 10.50 21.81
CA PHE A 130 -6.41 10.13 23.16
C PHE A 130 -5.31 9.44 23.94
N CYS A 131 -4.60 8.50 23.33
CA CYS A 131 -3.50 7.82 23.98
C CYS A 131 -2.38 8.81 24.35
N LEU A 132 -2.06 9.78 23.49
CA LEU A 132 -1.01 10.78 23.73
C LEU A 132 -1.37 11.81 24.82
N MET A 133 -2.67 12.03 25.03
CA MET A 133 -3.16 12.84 26.15
C MET A 133 -2.94 12.15 27.50
N ILE A 134 -3.03 10.82 27.52
CA ILE A 134 -2.82 9.98 28.71
C ILE A 134 -1.32 9.71 28.91
N GLU A 135 -0.64 9.30 27.83
CA GLU A 135 0.77 8.94 27.79
C GLU A 135 1.49 9.89 26.84
N ARG A 136 2.21 10.86 27.41
CA ARG A 136 2.92 11.91 26.65
C ARG A 136 4.20 11.42 25.96
N HIS A 137 4.37 10.12 25.80
CA HIS A 137 5.53 9.50 25.16
C HIS A 137 5.01 8.75 23.93
N PRO A 138 5.25 9.29 22.73
CA PRO A 138 4.59 8.78 21.54
C PRO A 138 5.18 7.46 21.06
N ASP A 139 6.43 7.15 21.43
CA ASP A 139 7.19 5.99 20.98
C ASP A 139 6.51 4.63 21.27
N ASN A 140 6.13 4.38 22.52
CA ASN A 140 5.47 3.12 22.91
C ASN A 140 4.06 3.01 22.30
N VAL A 141 3.28 4.07 22.46
CA VAL A 141 1.88 4.10 22.05
C VAL A 141 1.76 3.99 20.53
N ALA A 142 2.57 4.72 19.78
CA ALA A 142 2.55 4.65 18.32
C ALA A 142 3.01 3.28 17.83
N ALA A 143 4.04 2.69 18.43
CA ALA A 143 4.44 1.32 18.10
C ALA A 143 3.30 0.33 18.38
N ALA A 144 2.74 0.33 19.58
CA ALA A 144 1.64 -0.57 19.96
C ALA A 144 0.38 -0.38 19.09
N LEU A 145 0.06 0.85 18.71
CA LEU A 145 -1.14 1.18 17.93
C LEU A 145 -1.00 0.84 16.44
N PHE A 146 0.12 1.21 15.82
CA PHE A 146 0.32 1.05 14.39
C PHE A 146 1.00 -0.28 14.05
N GLY A 147 1.95 -0.76 14.86
CA GLY A 147 2.71 -1.96 14.59
C GLY A 147 3.99 -1.69 13.78
N GLY A 148 4.91 -2.64 13.85
CA GLY A 148 6.23 -2.61 13.22
C GLY A 148 7.21 -1.65 13.90
N PHE A 149 8.20 -1.20 13.14
CA PHE A 149 9.21 -0.22 13.56
C PHE A 149 8.73 1.20 13.23
N VAL A 150 8.51 2.02 14.26
CA VAL A 150 7.77 3.29 14.15
C VAL A 150 8.59 4.45 14.71
N GLY A 151 8.63 5.54 13.95
CA GLY A 151 9.06 6.86 14.43
C GLY A 151 7.85 7.72 14.71
N SER A 152 7.89 8.50 15.79
CA SER A 152 6.79 9.36 16.19
C SER A 152 7.27 10.63 16.87
N TYR A 153 6.44 11.69 16.84
CA TYR A 153 6.69 12.90 17.60
C TYR A 153 5.38 13.59 18.00
N LEU A 154 5.46 14.40 19.05
CA LEU A 154 4.39 15.29 19.49
C LEU A 154 4.54 16.65 18.84
N LYS A 155 3.46 17.19 18.27
CA LYS A 155 3.44 18.59 17.83
C LYS A 155 3.47 19.53 19.03
N GLU A 156 4.10 20.68 18.85
CA GLU A 156 3.93 21.78 19.80
C GLU A 156 2.45 22.17 19.86
N LEU A 157 1.87 22.07 21.06
CA LEU A 157 0.52 22.51 21.34
C LEU A 157 0.51 24.04 21.44
N ASP A 158 -0.57 24.69 21.01
CA ASP A 158 -0.75 26.13 21.19
C ASP A 158 -0.62 26.50 22.68
N PRO A 159 0.01 27.64 23.04
CA PRO A 159 0.01 28.16 24.41
C PRO A 159 -1.36 28.14 25.12
N GLU A 160 -2.49 28.30 24.41
CA GLU A 160 -3.85 28.14 24.98
C GLU A 160 -4.17 26.67 25.35
N ASP A 161 -3.75 25.71 24.52
CA ASP A 161 -3.85 24.27 24.82
C ASP A 161 -2.87 23.86 25.95
N MET A 162 -1.72 24.53 26.06
CA MET A 162 -0.78 24.40 27.19
C MET A 162 -1.23 25.15 28.46
N LYS A 163 -2.10 26.17 28.33
CA LYS A 163 -2.64 27.00 29.43
C LYS A 163 -3.78 26.34 30.20
N ARG A 164 -4.19 25.12 29.86
CA ARG A 164 -4.93 24.25 30.79
C ARG A 164 -4.01 23.79 31.94
N LYS A 165 -3.57 24.77 32.72
CA LYS A 165 -2.71 24.74 33.92
C LYS A 165 -3.47 24.37 35.20
N GLU A 166 -4.63 23.74 35.07
CA GLU A 166 -5.35 23.23 36.25
C GLU A 166 -4.88 21.84 36.68
N ILE A 167 -3.96 21.22 35.93
CA ILE A 167 -3.34 19.96 36.35
C ILE A 167 -1.83 20.01 36.02
N PRO A 168 -0.94 20.01 37.03
CA PRO A 168 0.50 19.79 36.83
C PRO A 168 0.74 18.54 35.97
N LEU A 169 1.72 18.56 35.07
CA LEU A 169 2.02 17.42 34.18
C LEU A 169 2.36 16.11 34.93
N ALA A 170 2.81 16.22 36.18
CA ALA A 170 3.04 15.09 37.08
C ALA A 170 1.75 14.56 37.75
N GLU A 171 0.65 15.31 37.65
CA GLU A 171 -0.66 15.09 38.28
C GLU A 171 -1.76 14.63 37.31
N VAL A 172 -1.48 14.48 36.01
CA VAL A 172 -2.47 13.88 35.09
C VAL A 172 -2.71 12.41 35.47
N LEU A 173 -1.73 11.71 36.07
CA LEU A 173 -1.91 10.46 36.85
C LEU A 173 -0.65 10.10 37.69
N PRO A 174 -0.56 10.44 38.99
CA PRO A 174 0.19 9.67 39.97
C PRO A 174 -0.84 8.96 40.87
N ALA A 175 -0.92 7.63 40.72
CA ALA A 175 -1.96 6.79 41.34
C ALA A 175 -3.40 7.10 40.85
N PRO A 176 -4.34 6.15 40.93
CA PRO A 176 -5.46 6.03 39.99
C PRO A 176 -6.52 7.13 40.21
N GLN A 177 -6.48 8.22 39.45
CA GLN A 177 -7.48 9.31 39.52
C GLN A 177 -8.17 9.64 38.20
N GLY A 178 -7.96 8.86 37.13
CA GLY A 178 -8.77 8.96 35.91
C GLY A 178 -10.20 8.39 36.06
N GLY A 179 -10.48 7.74 37.20
CA GLY A 179 -11.72 7.01 37.45
C GLY A 179 -12.79 7.76 38.23
N GLU A 180 -12.48 8.82 38.97
CA GLU A 180 -13.50 9.55 39.74
C GLU A 180 -14.37 10.40 38.82
N ASP A 181 -15.69 10.17 38.85
CA ASP A 181 -16.63 11.02 38.12
C ASP A 181 -16.82 12.33 38.90
N THR A 182 -16.09 13.36 38.48
CA THR A 182 -16.20 14.70 39.07
C THR A 182 -17.50 15.41 38.66
N GLY A 183 -18.33 14.79 37.82
CA GLY A 183 -19.51 15.40 37.19
C GLY A 183 -19.17 16.37 36.05
N LEU A 184 -17.91 16.75 35.89
CA LEU A 184 -17.43 17.63 34.82
C LEU A 184 -17.02 16.81 33.59
N LYS A 185 -17.17 17.39 32.39
CA LYS A 185 -16.72 16.75 31.15
C LYS A 185 -15.18 16.82 31.09
N PRO A 186 -14.46 15.68 30.95
CA PRO A 186 -13.01 15.71 30.85
C PRO A 186 -12.53 16.48 29.60
N PRO A 187 -11.28 16.97 29.60
CA PRO A 187 -10.72 17.65 28.46
C PRO A 187 -10.59 16.69 27.27
N VAL A 188 -11.25 17.00 26.16
CA VAL A 188 -11.09 16.29 24.88
C VAL A 188 -9.74 16.70 24.27
N PRO A 189 -8.90 15.75 23.81
CA PRO A 189 -7.62 16.09 23.20
C PRO A 189 -7.82 16.84 21.88
N PRO A 190 -6.94 17.80 21.53
CA PRO A 190 -6.93 18.40 20.19
C PRO A 190 -6.71 17.33 19.11
N PHE A 191 -7.04 17.65 17.86
CA PHE A 191 -6.82 16.74 16.75
C PHE A 191 -5.38 16.82 16.23
N ASN A 192 -4.81 15.68 15.85
CA ASN A 192 -3.49 15.59 15.23
C ASN A 192 -2.33 16.08 16.11
N ILE A 193 -2.35 15.75 17.40
CA ILE A 193 -1.30 16.13 18.35
C ILE A 193 -0.05 15.25 18.23
N GLY A 194 -0.20 14.05 17.64
CA GLY A 194 0.89 13.15 17.27
C GLY A 194 1.09 13.05 15.76
N LYS A 195 2.33 12.81 15.35
CA LYS A 195 2.66 12.33 14.01
C LYS A 195 3.53 11.09 14.11
N HIS A 196 3.38 10.21 13.13
CA HIS A 196 4.09 8.95 13.09
C HIS A 196 4.50 8.60 11.65
N ILE A 197 5.47 7.71 11.52
CA ILE A 197 5.90 7.08 10.28
C ILE A 197 6.35 5.65 10.62
N ARG A 198 5.99 4.68 9.78
CA ARG A 198 6.54 3.33 9.86
C ARG A 198 7.78 3.24 8.98
N PHE A 199 8.87 2.79 9.55
CA PHE A 199 10.10 2.52 8.84
C PHE A 199 10.15 1.08 8.33
N SER A 200 11.01 0.83 7.35
CA SER A 200 11.33 -0.53 6.91
C SER A 200 12.10 -1.28 8.01
N TRP A 201 11.94 -2.59 8.05
CA TRP A 201 12.66 -3.49 8.95
C TRP A 201 13.19 -4.69 8.17
N ALA A 202 14.47 -4.99 8.34
CA ALA A 202 15.09 -6.16 7.71
C ALA A 202 14.57 -7.44 8.39
N LYS A 203 13.94 -8.32 7.61
CA LYS A 203 13.26 -9.54 8.08
C LYS A 203 14.18 -10.51 8.81
N GLU A 204 15.48 -10.42 8.56
CA GLU A 204 16.52 -11.24 9.19
C GLU A 204 16.73 -10.86 10.66
N ILE A 205 16.36 -9.63 11.07
CA ILE A 205 16.58 -9.13 12.42
C ILE A 205 15.48 -9.61 13.36
N LYS A 206 15.87 -10.33 14.41
CA LYS A 206 15.04 -10.68 15.56
C LYS A 206 15.49 -9.96 16.82
N CYS A 207 14.61 -9.88 17.80
CA CYS A 207 14.83 -9.17 19.06
C CYS A 207 14.97 -10.17 20.21
N ILE A 208 16.12 -10.17 20.87
CA ILE A 208 16.35 -10.91 22.11
C ILE A 208 16.08 -9.95 23.27
N ALA A 209 14.98 -10.14 23.98
CA ALA A 209 14.63 -9.35 25.16
C ALA A 209 15.06 -10.07 26.44
N ILE A 210 16.10 -9.57 27.11
CA ILE A 210 16.52 -10.05 28.44
C ILE A 210 15.74 -9.29 29.50
N ILE A 211 14.97 -10.01 30.32
CA ILE A 211 14.00 -9.44 31.26
C ILE A 211 14.45 -9.77 32.70
N PRO A 212 15.05 -8.79 33.41
CA PRO A 212 15.45 -8.97 34.80
C PRO A 212 14.26 -9.06 35.76
N ASP A 213 14.40 -9.84 36.83
CA ASP A 213 13.39 -10.02 37.88
C ASP A 213 13.38 -8.86 38.90
N PHE A 214 13.28 -7.63 38.40
CA PHE A 214 12.99 -6.44 39.18
C PHE A 214 12.33 -5.37 38.30
N GLU A 215 11.73 -4.36 38.91
CA GLU A 215 11.03 -3.28 38.21
C GLU A 215 11.75 -1.96 38.34
N VAL A 216 11.67 -1.11 37.31
CA VAL A 216 12.07 0.29 37.38
C VAL A 216 10.87 1.15 37.02
N LYS A 217 10.43 2.00 37.97
CA LYS A 217 9.32 2.92 37.73
C LYS A 217 9.69 3.94 36.65
N THR A 218 8.82 4.16 35.67
CA THR A 218 9.02 5.12 34.57
C THR A 218 9.37 6.52 35.09
N ALA A 219 8.70 6.99 36.15
CA ALA A 219 8.97 8.29 36.76
C ALA A 219 10.41 8.39 37.32
N LEU A 220 10.93 7.32 37.93
CA LEU A 220 12.30 7.26 38.42
C LEU A 220 13.31 7.26 37.26
N ALA A 221 13.03 6.50 36.20
CA ALA A 221 13.86 6.45 35.00
C ALA A 221 13.90 7.76 34.20
N ARG A 222 12.83 8.55 34.23
CA ARG A 222 12.80 9.90 33.66
C ARG A 222 13.46 10.93 34.57
N GLY A 223 13.25 10.83 35.88
CA GLY A 223 13.90 11.72 36.86
C GLY A 223 15.42 11.55 36.94
N ALA A 224 15.98 10.46 36.41
CA ALA A 224 17.41 10.26 36.30
C ALA A 224 18.06 11.08 35.16
N LEU A 225 17.28 11.58 34.20
CA LEU A 225 17.77 12.35 33.06
C LEU A 225 18.13 13.79 33.48
N PRO A 226 19.15 14.40 32.87
CA PRO A 226 19.51 15.78 33.17
C PRO A 226 18.47 16.75 32.58
N THR A 227 18.43 17.97 33.10
CA THR A 227 17.62 19.07 32.54
C THR A 227 18.23 19.65 31.26
N ASP A 228 19.55 19.48 31.08
CA ASP A 228 20.33 20.08 30.00
C ASP A 228 21.32 19.06 29.43
N TYR A 229 21.51 19.11 28.12
CA TYR A 229 22.44 18.25 27.40
C TYR A 229 23.55 19.08 26.75
N ALA A 230 24.76 18.52 26.71
CA ALA A 230 25.85 19.13 25.96
C ALA A 230 25.51 19.08 24.46
N LYS A 231 25.74 20.20 23.74
CA LYS A 231 25.56 20.28 22.29
C LYS A 231 26.21 19.11 21.54
N ALA A 232 27.40 18.69 21.97
CA ALA A 232 28.13 17.57 21.37
C ALA A 232 27.37 16.23 21.48
N ASP A 233 26.71 15.98 22.61
CA ASP A 233 25.98 14.74 22.85
C ASP A 233 24.63 14.73 22.11
N VAL A 234 23.97 15.89 22.01
CA VAL A 234 22.76 16.03 21.17
C VAL A 234 23.08 15.78 19.69
N ILE A 235 24.14 16.41 19.17
CA ILE A 235 24.58 16.18 17.77
C ILE A 235 24.94 14.71 17.55
N TYR A 236 25.65 14.09 18.51
CA TYR A 236 26.01 12.68 18.45
C TYR A 236 24.79 11.76 18.31
N ASN A 237 23.73 12.01 19.09
CA ASN A 237 22.48 11.24 18.99
C ASN A 237 21.72 11.51 17.69
N LEU A 238 21.64 12.77 17.25
CA LEU A 238 20.95 13.14 15.99
C LEU A 238 21.56 12.45 14.77
N GLN A 239 22.90 12.37 14.69
CA GLN A 239 23.59 11.65 13.62
C GLN A 239 23.20 10.18 13.59
N ARG A 240 23.15 9.55 14.78
CA ARG A 240 22.87 8.12 14.90
C ARG A 240 21.43 7.77 14.63
N VAL A 241 20.47 8.51 15.18
CA VAL A 241 19.04 8.23 14.92
C VAL A 241 18.68 8.41 13.44
N ALA A 242 19.30 9.38 12.76
CA ALA A 242 19.09 9.61 11.33
C ALA A 242 19.57 8.42 10.48
N LEU A 243 20.69 7.80 10.84
CA LEU A 243 21.23 6.65 10.12
C LEU A 243 20.57 5.33 10.55
N LEU A 244 20.31 5.15 11.84
CA LEU A 244 19.80 3.91 12.42
C LEU A 244 18.44 3.52 11.81
N THR A 245 17.55 4.48 11.61
CA THR A 245 16.21 4.24 11.02
C THR A 245 16.29 3.67 9.61
N THR A 246 17.32 4.02 8.85
CA THR A 246 17.56 3.47 7.51
C THR A 246 18.33 2.16 7.58
N ALA A 247 19.36 2.08 8.43
CA ALA A 247 20.22 0.90 8.58
C ALA A 247 19.42 -0.35 9.00
N LEU A 248 18.47 -0.21 9.93
CA LEU A 248 17.60 -1.31 10.37
C LEU A 248 16.64 -1.81 9.28
N GLY A 249 16.46 -1.06 8.19
CA GLY A 249 15.64 -1.44 7.04
C GLY A 249 16.42 -2.08 5.88
N GLN A 250 17.75 -2.14 5.95
CA GLN A 250 18.59 -2.66 4.87
C GLN A 250 18.76 -4.18 4.99
N SER A 251 18.64 -4.88 3.86
CA SER A 251 18.90 -6.32 3.74
C SER A 251 20.02 -6.56 2.71
N PRO A 252 21.12 -7.26 3.07
CA PRO A 252 21.39 -7.81 4.40
C PRO A 252 21.69 -6.70 5.45
N PRO A 253 21.40 -6.93 6.75
CA PRO A 253 21.75 -5.98 7.81
C PRO A 253 23.27 -5.78 7.92
N ASP A 254 23.71 -4.53 8.10
CA ASP A 254 25.11 -4.18 8.38
C ASP A 254 25.35 -4.14 9.90
N PRO A 255 26.10 -5.10 10.47
CA PRO A 255 26.30 -5.17 11.92
C PRO A 255 27.09 -4.00 12.49
N GLU A 256 28.07 -3.46 11.76
CA GLU A 256 28.91 -2.35 12.24
C GLU A 256 28.10 -1.06 12.26
N LEU A 257 27.39 -0.79 11.17
CA LEU A 257 26.53 0.39 11.06
C LEU A 257 25.40 0.40 12.09
N ILE A 258 24.74 -0.75 12.31
CA ILE A 258 23.67 -0.87 13.30
C ILE A 258 24.21 -0.73 14.72
N TYR A 259 25.32 -1.39 15.05
CA TYR A 259 25.90 -1.35 16.39
C TYR A 259 26.35 0.07 16.77
N ASP A 260 27.03 0.76 15.85
CA ASP A 260 27.44 2.15 16.04
C ASP A 260 26.24 3.11 16.06
N GLY A 261 25.23 2.83 15.24
CA GLY A 261 23.96 3.56 15.18
C GLY A 261 23.11 3.43 16.44
N MET A 262 23.25 2.34 17.20
CA MET A 262 22.51 2.12 18.45
C MET A 262 23.13 2.78 19.68
N GLN A 263 24.33 3.38 19.57
CA GLN A 263 24.95 4.05 20.70
C GLN A 263 24.18 5.31 21.11
N ASP A 264 24.04 5.52 22.42
CA ASP A 264 23.23 6.59 22.99
C ASP A 264 24.00 7.42 24.00
N LYS A 265 23.74 8.73 23.99
CA LYS A 265 24.21 9.68 24.98
C LYS A 265 23.12 10.48 25.68
N ILE A 266 21.84 10.26 25.34
CA ILE A 266 20.72 11.06 25.85
C ILE A 266 20.06 10.41 27.06
N HIS A 267 19.91 9.09 27.11
CA HIS A 267 19.12 8.44 28.17
C HIS A 267 19.83 7.29 28.88
N GLN A 268 20.52 6.40 28.16
CA GLN A 268 21.16 5.22 28.73
C GLN A 268 22.28 5.56 29.74
N PRO A 269 23.18 6.54 29.48
CA PRO A 269 24.25 6.87 30.43
C PRO A 269 23.76 7.38 31.79
N TYR A 270 22.56 7.93 31.82
CA TYR A 270 21.93 8.47 33.02
C TYR A 270 21.11 7.40 33.75
N ARG A 271 20.46 6.50 33.00
CA ARG A 271 19.67 5.38 33.54
C ARG A 271 20.50 4.24 34.10
N LYS A 272 21.79 4.13 33.77
CA LYS A 272 22.70 3.08 34.28
C LYS A 272 22.76 2.95 35.80
N LYS A 273 22.46 4.01 36.56
CA LYS A 273 22.43 3.96 38.03
C LYS A 273 21.23 3.18 38.58
N LEU A 274 20.19 2.98 37.77
CA LEU A 274 18.95 2.30 38.14
C LEU A 274 19.01 0.80 37.83
N ILE A 275 19.96 0.37 37.01
CA ILE A 275 20.07 -0.99 36.49
C ILE A 275 21.48 -1.48 36.82
N PRO A 276 21.65 -2.33 37.86
CA PRO A 276 22.96 -2.80 38.27
C PRO A 276 23.69 -3.51 37.12
N GLY A 277 24.90 -3.06 36.80
CA GLY A 277 25.73 -3.66 35.76
C GLY A 277 25.40 -3.25 34.32
N LEU A 278 24.51 -2.28 34.10
CA LEU A 278 24.08 -1.91 32.73
C LEU A 278 25.26 -1.54 31.81
N THR A 279 26.28 -0.84 32.33
CA THR A 279 27.42 -0.43 31.49
C THR A 279 28.23 -1.64 31.07
N GLU A 280 28.50 -2.55 32.00
CA GLU A 280 29.23 -3.77 31.75
C GLU A 280 28.47 -4.69 30.78
N ILE A 281 27.14 -4.79 30.92
CA ILE A 281 26.28 -5.61 30.05
C ILE A 281 26.25 -5.05 28.61
N LEU A 282 26.03 -3.74 28.45
CA LEU A 282 26.00 -3.14 27.11
C LEU A 282 27.36 -3.18 26.40
N GLN A 283 28.46 -3.31 27.17
CA GLN A 283 29.83 -3.38 26.64
C GLN A 283 30.38 -4.82 26.56
N SER A 284 29.69 -5.83 27.10
CA SER A 284 30.18 -7.21 27.11
C SER A 284 30.05 -7.88 25.76
N VAL A 285 29.16 -7.38 24.90
CA VAL A 285 28.88 -7.92 23.57
C VAL A 285 29.12 -6.88 22.47
N THR A 286 29.72 -7.32 21.37
CA THR A 286 29.90 -6.55 20.13
C THR A 286 29.67 -7.48 18.94
N PRO A 287 29.39 -6.97 17.73
CA PRO A 287 29.29 -7.81 16.53
C PRO A 287 30.54 -8.64 16.27
N THR A 288 31.72 -8.12 16.68
CA THR A 288 33.00 -8.84 16.56
C THR A 288 33.14 -9.96 17.58
N SER A 289 32.72 -9.74 18.84
CA SER A 289 32.84 -10.77 19.89
C SER A 289 31.72 -11.81 19.85
N HIS A 290 30.55 -11.44 19.31
CA HIS A 290 29.36 -12.29 19.25
C HIS A 290 28.76 -12.25 17.83
N PRO A 291 29.19 -13.17 16.93
CA PRO A 291 28.66 -13.26 15.58
C PRO A 291 27.13 -13.38 15.56
N GLY A 292 26.48 -12.65 14.66
CA GLY A 292 25.02 -12.57 14.58
C GLY A 292 24.42 -11.41 15.37
N LEU A 293 25.12 -10.83 16.35
CA LEU A 293 24.69 -9.60 17.03
C LEU A 293 24.81 -8.39 16.09
N LEU A 294 23.77 -7.57 16.04
CA LEU A 294 23.74 -6.31 15.32
C LEU A 294 23.79 -5.09 16.24
N GLY A 295 23.21 -5.17 17.44
CA GLY A 295 23.21 -4.06 18.37
C GLY A 295 22.49 -4.38 19.67
N ILE A 296 22.71 -3.54 20.69
CA ILE A 296 22.17 -3.76 22.04
C ILE A 296 21.83 -2.42 22.69
N CYS A 297 20.66 -2.34 23.32
CA CYS A 297 20.21 -1.14 24.01
C CYS A 297 19.28 -1.47 25.19
N LEU A 298 18.94 -0.43 25.96
CA LEU A 298 17.86 -0.50 26.94
C LEU A 298 16.50 -0.49 26.24
N SER A 299 15.54 -1.28 26.72
CA SER A 299 14.15 -1.27 26.26
C SER A 299 13.31 -0.31 27.10
N GLY A 300 12.96 0.84 26.53
CA GLY A 300 12.07 1.80 27.16
C GLY A 300 12.68 2.42 28.43
N ALA A 301 11.86 2.55 29.47
CA ALA A 301 12.26 3.10 30.77
C ALA A 301 12.53 2.01 31.83
N GLY A 302 12.35 0.74 31.47
CA GLY A 302 12.52 -0.41 32.37
C GLY A 302 13.91 -1.04 32.27
N PRO A 303 14.19 -2.07 33.08
CA PRO A 303 15.48 -2.77 33.12
C PRO A 303 15.73 -3.77 31.98
N THR A 304 14.74 -4.07 31.12
CA THR A 304 14.92 -5.00 30.00
C THR A 304 16.02 -4.53 29.03
N ILE A 305 16.89 -5.46 28.65
CA ILE A 305 17.90 -5.25 27.61
C ILE A 305 17.38 -5.84 26.30
N LEU A 306 17.41 -5.05 25.24
CA LEU A 306 17.04 -5.48 23.89
C LEU A 306 18.31 -5.64 23.05
N ALA A 307 18.58 -6.87 22.61
CA ALA A 307 19.62 -7.15 21.63
C ALA A 307 19.00 -7.49 20.28
N LEU A 308 19.49 -6.87 19.20
CA LEU A 308 19.11 -7.15 17.83
C LEU A 308 20.13 -8.14 17.25
N ALA A 309 19.65 -9.21 16.63
CA ALA A 309 20.51 -10.25 16.06
C ALA A 309 19.88 -10.91 14.84
N THR A 310 20.69 -11.54 14.01
CA THR A 310 20.27 -12.36 12.85
C THR A 310 20.39 -13.85 13.11
N GLU A 311 21.27 -14.25 14.03
CA GLU A 311 21.55 -15.64 14.39
C GLU A 311 22.19 -15.72 15.79
N ASN A 312 22.49 -16.93 16.26
CA ASN A 312 23.10 -17.20 17.57
C ASN A 312 22.32 -16.66 18.78
N PHE A 313 20.99 -16.59 18.67
CA PHE A 313 20.11 -15.99 19.67
C PHE A 313 20.33 -16.53 21.09
N ASP A 314 20.32 -17.85 21.25
CA ASP A 314 20.44 -18.49 22.57
C ASP A 314 21.79 -18.18 23.22
N LYS A 315 22.90 -18.23 22.46
CA LYS A 315 24.24 -17.95 22.98
C LYS A 315 24.40 -16.50 23.42
N ILE A 316 23.86 -15.57 22.64
CA ILE A 316 23.85 -14.14 22.99
C ILE A 316 23.02 -13.94 24.26
N ALA A 317 21.84 -14.57 24.35
CA ALA A 317 20.97 -14.46 25.51
C ALA A 317 21.61 -15.04 26.78
N GLU A 318 22.19 -16.23 26.69
CA GLU A 318 22.90 -16.90 27.80
C GLU A 318 24.02 -16.03 28.34
N HIS A 319 24.85 -15.45 27.47
CA HIS A 319 25.92 -14.55 27.89
C HIS A 319 25.39 -13.32 28.65
N LEU A 320 24.35 -12.66 28.14
CA LEU A 320 23.76 -11.50 28.80
C LEU A 320 23.11 -11.85 30.15
N ILE A 321 22.50 -13.04 30.26
CA ILE A 321 21.95 -13.55 31.53
C ILE A 321 23.08 -13.83 32.53
N GLU A 322 24.21 -14.36 32.09
CA GLU A 322 25.38 -14.58 32.96
C GLU A 322 25.94 -13.26 33.51
N GLU A 323 25.98 -12.19 32.71
CA GLU A 323 26.40 -10.87 33.20
C GLU A 323 25.46 -10.33 34.29
N PHE A 324 24.14 -10.49 34.13
CA PHE A 324 23.19 -10.16 35.20
C PHE A 324 23.36 -11.04 36.45
N LYS A 325 23.64 -12.33 36.26
CA LYS A 325 23.87 -13.27 37.35
C LYS A 325 25.09 -12.90 38.20
N LYS A 326 26.13 -12.29 37.62
CA LYS A 326 27.29 -11.74 38.37
C LYS A 326 26.89 -10.62 39.34
N LYS A 327 25.72 -10.01 39.14
CA LYS A 327 25.12 -9.00 40.02
C LYS A 327 24.00 -9.56 40.90
N ASP A 328 23.87 -10.89 40.99
CA ASP A 328 22.82 -11.61 41.73
C ASP A 328 21.39 -11.30 41.24
N ILE A 329 21.25 -11.03 39.94
CA ILE A 329 19.97 -10.74 39.30
C ILE A 329 19.55 -11.93 38.44
N LYS A 330 18.34 -12.44 38.68
CA LYS A 330 17.71 -13.46 37.84
C LYS A 330 17.08 -12.81 36.63
N CYS A 331 17.19 -13.46 35.48
CA CYS A 331 16.61 -12.99 34.23
C CYS A 331 15.93 -14.15 33.49
N GLU A 332 14.88 -13.85 32.74
CA GLU A 332 14.39 -14.67 31.64
C GLU A 332 14.73 -13.98 30.31
N TYR A 333 14.72 -14.71 29.19
CA TYR A 333 14.74 -14.07 27.88
C TYR A 333 13.59 -14.54 26.99
N ARG A 334 13.20 -13.66 26.06
CA ARG A 334 12.24 -13.95 25.00
C ARG A 334 12.86 -13.60 23.65
N LEU A 335 12.66 -14.47 22.67
CA LEU A 335 12.93 -14.17 21.28
C LEU A 335 11.65 -13.62 20.66
N LEU A 336 11.66 -12.35 20.29
CA LEU A 336 10.53 -11.59 19.80
C LEU A 336 10.77 -11.14 18.36
N GLU A 337 9.68 -11.04 17.61
CA GLU A 337 9.68 -10.53 16.24
C GLU A 337 8.81 -9.28 16.14
N PRO A 338 9.04 -8.41 15.14
CA PRO A 338 8.19 -7.24 14.94
C PRO A 338 6.72 -7.63 14.71
N ALA A 339 5.81 -7.06 15.49
CA ALA A 339 4.37 -7.22 15.31
C ALA A 339 3.82 -6.11 14.40
N TYR A 340 3.48 -6.42 13.15
CA TYR A 340 3.15 -5.42 12.13
C TYR A 340 1.71 -4.88 12.18
N ASP A 341 0.79 -5.61 12.80
CA ASP A 341 -0.64 -5.27 12.80
C ASP A 341 -0.98 -4.12 13.76
N GLY A 342 -0.17 -3.93 14.81
CA GLY A 342 -0.44 -2.99 15.89
C GLY A 342 -1.73 -3.37 16.63
N LEU A 343 -2.54 -2.37 16.98
CA LEU A 343 -3.87 -2.59 17.55
C LEU A 343 -4.77 -3.36 16.57
N THR A 344 -5.34 -4.47 17.05
CA THR A 344 -6.34 -5.30 16.36
C THR A 344 -7.63 -5.38 17.17
N VAL A 345 -8.77 -5.49 16.48
CA VAL A 345 -10.09 -5.71 17.08
C VAL A 345 -10.84 -6.76 16.27
N SER A 346 -11.36 -7.79 16.93
CA SER A 346 -12.14 -8.86 16.29
C SER A 346 -13.48 -9.08 17.00
N HIS A 347 -14.53 -9.41 16.24
CA HIS A 347 -15.87 -9.64 16.79
C HIS A 347 -16.30 -11.09 16.51
N SER A 348 -16.44 -11.89 17.57
CA SER A 348 -17.00 -13.23 17.48
C SER A 348 -18.53 -13.17 17.54
N THR A 349 -19.21 -13.52 16.44
CA THR A 349 -20.64 -13.82 16.44
C THR A 349 -20.87 -15.26 16.88
N SER A 350 -21.68 -15.47 17.91
CA SER A 350 -21.96 -16.79 18.48
C SER A 350 -22.65 -17.73 17.47
N SER A 351 -22.00 -18.85 17.16
CA SER A 351 -22.61 -20.12 16.72
C SER A 351 -21.75 -21.27 17.25
N PRO A 352 -22.33 -22.43 17.63
CA PRO A 352 -21.71 -23.30 18.63
C PRO A 352 -20.68 -24.29 18.04
N SER A 353 -19.54 -24.35 18.73
CA SER A 353 -18.54 -25.42 18.83
C SER A 353 -18.16 -26.20 17.57
N ARG A 354 -16.89 -26.07 17.16
CA ARG A 354 -16.01 -27.23 16.90
C ARG A 354 -14.55 -26.85 17.18
N SER A 355 -13.89 -27.77 17.87
CA SER A 355 -12.47 -27.80 18.22
C SER A 355 -11.57 -28.21 17.04
N ASN A 356 -10.30 -27.78 17.15
CA ASN A 356 -9.11 -27.98 16.28
C ASN A 356 -8.92 -26.95 15.16
N ASP A 357 -8.24 -25.85 15.51
CA ASP A 357 -7.81 -24.77 14.62
C ASP A 357 -6.70 -25.23 13.66
N GLY A 358 -7.04 -25.31 12.38
CA GLY A 358 -6.12 -24.93 11.31
C GLY A 358 -6.53 -23.53 10.85
N MET A 359 -5.55 -22.63 10.67
CA MET A 359 -5.78 -21.30 10.10
C MET A 359 -6.50 -21.43 8.75
N THR A 360 -7.57 -20.66 8.55
CA THR A 360 -8.25 -20.61 7.26
C THR A 360 -7.78 -19.40 6.47
N TYR A 361 -7.82 -19.50 5.15
CA TYR A 361 -7.44 -18.40 4.25
C TYR A 361 -8.28 -17.12 4.47
N ALA A 362 -9.50 -17.28 5.03
CA ALA A 362 -10.35 -16.18 5.45
C ALA A 362 -9.80 -15.37 6.62
N ASP A 363 -9.01 -15.98 7.50
CA ASP A 363 -8.40 -15.31 8.66
C ASP A 363 -7.24 -14.38 8.23
N ALA A 364 -6.73 -14.51 7.00
CA ALA A 364 -5.79 -13.58 6.36
C ALA A 364 -6.49 -12.40 5.65
N GLY A 365 -7.82 -12.26 5.83
CA GLY A 365 -8.62 -11.20 5.20
C GLY A 365 -9.09 -11.51 3.78
N VAL A 366 -9.07 -12.78 3.36
CA VAL A 366 -9.47 -13.22 2.00
C VAL A 366 -10.77 -14.02 2.02
N SER A 367 -11.87 -13.44 1.57
CA SER A 367 -13.18 -14.09 1.59
C SER A 367 -13.42 -14.92 0.33
N ILE A 368 -13.26 -16.24 0.43
CA ILE A 368 -13.61 -17.19 -0.66
C ILE A 368 -15.10 -17.09 -1.02
N ASP A 369 -15.97 -16.84 -0.04
CA ASP A 369 -17.42 -16.69 -0.26
C ASP A 369 -17.78 -15.40 -0.99
N ALA A 370 -17.10 -14.29 -0.70
CA ALA A 370 -17.25 -13.05 -1.47
C ALA A 370 -16.77 -13.24 -2.91
N GLY A 371 -15.66 -13.95 -3.12
CA GLY A 371 -15.18 -14.37 -4.44
C GLY A 371 -16.22 -15.21 -5.20
N ASN A 372 -16.84 -16.21 -4.56
CA ASN A 372 -17.87 -17.05 -5.20
C ASN A 372 -19.15 -16.28 -5.57
N GLN A 373 -19.60 -15.37 -4.70
CA GLN A 373 -20.75 -14.50 -5.00
C GLN A 373 -20.43 -13.52 -6.14
N PHE A 374 -19.21 -12.98 -6.16
CA PHE A 374 -18.71 -12.13 -7.22
C PHE A 374 -18.66 -12.86 -8.57
N VAL A 375 -18.08 -14.06 -8.61
CA VAL A 375 -18.04 -14.93 -9.80
C VAL A 375 -19.44 -15.15 -10.37
N SER A 376 -20.45 -15.37 -9.51
CA SER A 376 -21.84 -15.53 -9.94
C SER A 376 -22.38 -14.29 -10.67
N LYS A 377 -22.07 -13.08 -10.19
CA LYS A 377 -22.52 -11.81 -10.79
C LYS A 377 -21.88 -11.57 -12.16
N ILE A 378 -20.60 -11.88 -12.35
CA ILE A 378 -19.87 -11.59 -13.59
C ILE A 378 -20.11 -12.61 -14.71
N LYS A 379 -20.67 -13.80 -14.43
CA LYS A 379 -20.92 -14.88 -15.41
C LYS A 379 -21.60 -14.40 -16.70
N SER A 380 -22.58 -13.50 -16.59
CA SER A 380 -23.29 -12.98 -17.77
C SER A 380 -22.39 -12.11 -18.64
N ALA A 381 -21.58 -11.24 -18.02
CA ALA A 381 -20.63 -10.40 -18.73
C ALA A 381 -19.57 -11.26 -19.43
N VAL A 382 -18.99 -12.23 -18.72
CA VAL A 382 -17.97 -13.12 -19.30
C VAL A 382 -18.54 -13.95 -20.46
N LYS A 383 -19.72 -14.54 -20.29
CA LYS A 383 -20.40 -15.31 -21.35
C LYS A 383 -20.69 -14.50 -22.62
N SER A 384 -20.83 -13.18 -22.51
CA SER A 384 -21.02 -12.30 -23.68
C SER A 384 -19.80 -12.28 -24.62
N THR A 385 -18.62 -12.68 -24.11
CA THR A 385 -17.35 -12.71 -24.87
C THR A 385 -17.11 -14.01 -25.64
N ARG A 386 -18.03 -14.98 -25.53
CA ARG A 386 -17.89 -16.29 -26.19
C ARG A 386 -17.57 -16.18 -27.67
N ARG A 387 -16.73 -17.08 -28.16
CA ARG A 387 -16.35 -17.17 -29.57
C ARG A 387 -16.18 -18.64 -29.98
N PRO A 388 -16.10 -18.96 -31.28
CA PRO A 388 -15.76 -20.31 -31.71
C PRO A 388 -14.48 -20.81 -31.03
N GLY A 389 -14.57 -21.97 -30.39
CA GLY A 389 -13.48 -22.59 -29.63
C GLY A 389 -13.39 -22.20 -28.16
N ALA A 390 -14.10 -21.17 -27.67
CA ALA A 390 -14.11 -20.80 -26.25
C ALA A 390 -15.50 -20.33 -25.81
N ASP A 391 -16.14 -21.10 -24.94
CA ASP A 391 -17.50 -20.82 -24.43
C ASP A 391 -17.55 -19.70 -23.38
N ALA A 392 -16.39 -19.20 -22.94
CA ALA A 392 -16.24 -18.17 -21.91
C ALA A 392 -17.01 -18.52 -20.62
N GLU A 393 -16.83 -19.77 -20.17
CA GLU A 393 -17.36 -20.26 -18.90
C GLU A 393 -16.31 -20.14 -17.79
N ILE A 394 -16.72 -19.64 -16.62
CA ILE A 394 -15.86 -19.40 -15.46
C ILE A 394 -16.31 -20.20 -14.25
N GLY A 395 -15.37 -20.51 -13.34
CA GLY A 395 -15.57 -21.34 -12.15
C GLY A 395 -14.86 -22.70 -12.18
N GLY A 396 -14.12 -23.00 -13.25
CA GLY A 396 -13.19 -24.14 -13.35
C GLY A 396 -11.73 -23.73 -13.11
N PHE A 397 -10.80 -24.69 -13.15
CA PHE A 397 -9.37 -24.49 -12.87
C PHE A 397 -8.60 -23.69 -13.94
N GLY A 398 -9.20 -23.44 -15.11
CA GLY A 398 -8.55 -22.70 -16.17
C GLY A 398 -9.46 -22.50 -17.38
N GLY A 399 -9.17 -21.45 -18.14
CA GLY A 399 -9.81 -21.18 -19.42
C GLY A 399 -9.26 -22.06 -20.54
N ALA A 400 -10.14 -22.58 -21.39
CA ALA A 400 -9.75 -23.40 -22.53
C ALA A 400 -10.13 -22.74 -23.86
N LEU A 401 -9.32 -22.99 -24.88
CA LEU A 401 -9.61 -22.65 -26.27
C LEU A 401 -9.30 -23.87 -27.16
N ASP A 402 -10.32 -24.38 -27.85
CA ASP A 402 -10.13 -25.35 -28.93
C ASP A 402 -9.75 -24.61 -30.22
N LEU A 403 -8.48 -24.73 -30.59
CA LEU A 403 -7.93 -24.11 -31.81
C LEU A 403 -8.62 -24.59 -33.09
N LYS A 404 -9.00 -25.88 -33.16
CA LYS A 404 -9.67 -26.43 -34.34
C LYS A 404 -11.08 -25.85 -34.46
N ALA A 405 -11.83 -25.79 -33.37
CA ALA A 405 -13.14 -25.16 -33.34
C ALA A 405 -13.07 -23.63 -33.58
N ALA A 406 -11.95 -22.98 -33.22
CA ALA A 406 -11.65 -21.59 -33.57
C ALA A 406 -11.23 -21.39 -35.04
N GLY A 407 -11.20 -22.46 -35.85
CA GLY A 407 -10.91 -22.43 -37.27
C GLY A 407 -9.42 -22.47 -37.62
N TYR A 408 -8.58 -23.06 -36.75
CA TYR A 408 -7.16 -23.31 -37.03
C TYR A 408 -6.93 -24.80 -37.27
N ASP A 409 -6.96 -25.21 -38.55
CA ASP A 409 -6.74 -26.61 -38.96
C ASP A 409 -5.26 -27.04 -38.89
N GLU A 410 -4.35 -26.07 -38.97
CA GLU A 410 -2.90 -26.26 -38.86
C GLU A 410 -2.35 -25.51 -37.66
N SER A 411 -1.21 -25.97 -37.13
CA SER A 411 -0.56 -25.35 -35.97
C SER A 411 -0.23 -23.87 -36.21
N PRO A 412 -0.89 -22.93 -35.49
CA PRO A 412 -0.61 -21.50 -35.60
C PRO A 412 0.64 -21.12 -34.81
N ILE A 413 1.08 -19.87 -34.98
CA ILE A 413 2.02 -19.21 -34.06
C ILE A 413 1.20 -18.46 -33.01
N LEU A 414 1.45 -18.72 -31.73
CA LEU A 414 0.82 -17.99 -30.64
C LEU A 414 1.64 -16.76 -30.27
N ILE A 415 0.96 -15.64 -30.08
CA ILE A 415 1.52 -14.37 -29.62
C ILE A 415 0.83 -14.01 -28.31
N GLN A 416 1.60 -13.57 -27.32
CA GLN A 416 1.08 -13.24 -26.00
C GLN A 416 1.52 -11.84 -25.59
N ALA A 417 0.63 -11.12 -24.92
CA ALA A 417 0.88 -9.80 -24.37
C ALA A 417 0.38 -9.75 -22.93
N ILE A 418 1.07 -8.99 -22.08
CA ILE A 418 0.68 -8.73 -20.70
C ILE A 418 0.89 -7.24 -20.43
N ASP A 419 -0.13 -6.58 -19.88
CA ASP A 419 -0.07 -5.15 -19.55
C ASP A 419 -1.13 -4.79 -18.51
N GLY A 420 -0.95 -3.64 -17.84
CA GLY A 420 -1.88 -3.06 -16.88
C GLY A 420 -2.51 -1.76 -17.38
N VAL A 421 -3.40 -1.18 -16.57
CA VAL A 421 -4.00 0.13 -16.87
C VAL A 421 -3.04 1.27 -16.54
N GLY A 422 -2.31 1.16 -15.43
CA GLY A 422 -1.41 2.20 -14.93
C GLY A 422 -2.12 3.34 -14.19
N THR A 423 -1.48 4.50 -14.14
CA THR A 423 -1.88 5.60 -13.24
C THR A 423 -3.20 6.30 -13.59
N LYS A 424 -3.85 5.94 -14.71
CA LYS A 424 -5.24 6.33 -15.02
C LYS A 424 -6.22 5.84 -13.94
N LEU A 425 -5.92 4.73 -13.26
CA LEU A 425 -6.69 4.22 -12.12
C LEU A 425 -6.89 5.26 -11.01
N LYS A 426 -5.92 6.16 -10.76
CA LYS A 426 -6.08 7.21 -9.76
C LYS A 426 -7.22 8.19 -10.08
N ILE A 427 -7.51 8.41 -11.37
CA ILE A 427 -8.68 9.22 -11.79
C ILE A 427 -9.95 8.39 -11.65
N ALA A 428 -9.90 7.11 -12.01
CA ALA A 428 -11.04 6.19 -11.86
C ALA A 428 -11.50 6.10 -10.40
N PHE A 429 -10.58 6.01 -9.44
CA PHE A 429 -10.90 6.00 -8.01
C PHE A 429 -11.55 7.31 -7.56
N ALA A 430 -11.01 8.44 -7.99
CA ALA A 430 -11.56 9.75 -7.62
C ALA A 430 -12.97 9.96 -8.18
N MET A 431 -13.22 9.48 -9.41
CA MET A 431 -14.52 9.58 -10.08
C MET A 431 -15.50 8.45 -9.70
N GLN A 432 -15.03 7.38 -9.06
CA GLN A 432 -15.78 6.13 -8.82
C GLN A 432 -16.35 5.49 -10.09
N GLU A 433 -15.55 5.53 -11.17
CA GLU A 433 -15.93 5.06 -12.52
C GLU A 433 -14.94 4.01 -13.03
N PHE A 434 -15.33 2.73 -13.00
CA PHE A 434 -14.43 1.59 -13.26
C PHE A 434 -14.65 0.87 -14.58
N TRP A 435 -15.78 1.09 -15.24
CA TRP A 435 -16.12 0.43 -16.50
C TRP A 435 -15.15 0.80 -17.64
N GLN A 436 -14.78 2.07 -17.75
CA GLN A 436 -13.91 2.56 -18.83
C GLN A 436 -12.49 1.99 -18.72
N VAL A 437 -11.95 1.89 -17.49
CA VAL A 437 -10.61 1.33 -17.25
C VAL A 437 -10.54 -0.19 -17.44
N GLY A 438 -11.67 -0.90 -17.38
CA GLY A 438 -11.75 -2.29 -17.83
C GLY A 438 -11.52 -2.44 -19.35
N ILE A 439 -12.04 -1.50 -20.15
CA ILE A 439 -11.78 -1.46 -21.60
C ILE A 439 -10.31 -1.09 -21.86
N ASP A 440 -9.76 -0.12 -21.12
CA ASP A 440 -8.34 0.26 -21.22
C ASP A 440 -7.42 -0.95 -21.01
N LEU A 441 -7.70 -1.78 -19.99
CA LEU A 441 -6.91 -2.98 -19.70
C LEU A 441 -6.82 -3.92 -20.92
N VAL A 442 -7.96 -4.17 -21.58
CA VAL A 442 -7.99 -5.02 -22.77
C VAL A 442 -7.27 -4.35 -23.92
N ALA A 443 -7.54 -3.06 -24.16
CA ALA A 443 -7.01 -2.32 -25.29
C ALA A 443 -5.48 -2.29 -25.30
N MET A 444 -4.85 -2.07 -24.14
CA MET A 444 -3.40 -2.07 -24.01
C MET A 444 -2.76 -3.37 -24.51
N ASN A 445 -3.36 -4.50 -24.15
CA ASN A 445 -2.88 -5.84 -24.50
C ASN A 445 -3.19 -6.22 -25.95
N VAL A 446 -4.43 -6.07 -26.41
CA VAL A 446 -4.85 -6.56 -27.74
C VAL A 446 -4.31 -5.71 -28.87
N ASN A 447 -4.06 -4.42 -28.64
CA ASN A 447 -3.39 -3.56 -29.61
C ASN A 447 -1.92 -3.98 -29.79
N ASP A 448 -1.24 -4.45 -28.74
CA ASP A 448 0.13 -4.98 -28.82
C ASP A 448 0.23 -6.37 -29.47
N LEU A 449 -0.87 -7.14 -29.46
CA LEU A 449 -0.95 -8.36 -30.25
C LEU A 449 -1.11 -8.07 -31.74
N VAL A 450 -2.05 -7.18 -32.09
CA VAL A 450 -2.42 -6.96 -33.49
C VAL A 450 -1.30 -6.30 -34.30
N VAL A 451 -0.36 -5.58 -33.67
CA VAL A 451 0.80 -5.03 -34.40
C VAL A 451 1.71 -6.09 -35.05
N GLN A 452 1.60 -7.36 -34.62
CA GLN A 452 2.29 -8.49 -35.24
C GLN A 452 1.43 -9.21 -36.29
N GLY A 453 0.19 -8.73 -36.50
CA GLY A 453 -0.83 -9.37 -37.33
C GLY A 453 -1.59 -10.51 -36.63
N ALA A 454 -1.44 -10.67 -35.32
CA ALA A 454 -2.10 -11.71 -34.56
C ALA A 454 -3.59 -11.39 -34.33
N GLU A 455 -4.47 -12.38 -34.56
CA GLU A 455 -5.87 -12.32 -34.16
C GLU A 455 -5.97 -12.63 -32.66
N PRO A 456 -6.47 -11.72 -31.80
CA PRO A 456 -6.70 -12.02 -30.39
C PRO A 456 -7.71 -13.17 -30.24
N LEU A 457 -7.42 -14.14 -29.37
CA LEU A 457 -8.23 -15.32 -29.13
C LEU A 457 -8.80 -15.35 -27.72
N THR A 458 -7.93 -15.21 -26.72
CA THR A 458 -8.32 -15.25 -25.31
C THR A 458 -7.76 -14.06 -24.54
N PHE A 459 -8.44 -13.71 -23.47
CA PHE A 459 -8.03 -12.72 -22.49
C PHE A 459 -8.20 -13.31 -21.08
N MET A 460 -7.29 -12.92 -20.18
CA MET A 460 -7.37 -13.19 -18.76
C MET A 460 -7.05 -11.93 -17.96
N ASP A 461 -7.73 -11.71 -16.84
CA ASP A 461 -7.48 -10.58 -15.96
C ASP A 461 -7.04 -11.00 -14.56
N TYR A 462 -6.26 -10.14 -13.92
CA TYR A 462 -5.85 -10.25 -12.52
C TYR A 462 -6.25 -8.97 -11.82
N TYR A 463 -7.17 -9.06 -10.86
CA TYR A 463 -7.67 -7.94 -10.08
C TYR A 463 -7.17 -8.04 -8.64
N ALA A 464 -6.40 -7.06 -8.18
CA ALA A 464 -5.82 -7.04 -6.84
C ALA A 464 -6.30 -5.83 -6.05
N CYS A 465 -6.83 -6.02 -4.85
CA CYS A 465 -7.39 -4.94 -4.04
C CYS A 465 -7.11 -5.16 -2.55
N SER A 466 -7.37 -4.14 -1.72
CA SER A 466 -7.25 -4.29 -0.26
C SER A 466 -8.37 -5.16 0.30
N LYS A 467 -9.59 -4.83 -0.12
CA LYS A 467 -10.82 -5.54 0.17
C LYS A 467 -11.69 -5.48 -1.09
N LEU A 468 -12.33 -6.60 -1.43
CA LEU A 468 -13.18 -6.69 -2.60
C LEU A 468 -14.47 -5.90 -2.38
N GLU A 469 -14.68 -4.89 -3.21
CA GLU A 469 -15.95 -4.17 -3.34
C GLU A 469 -16.71 -4.74 -4.55
N PRO A 470 -17.71 -5.62 -4.37
CA PRO A 470 -18.24 -6.45 -5.45
C PRO A 470 -18.88 -5.67 -6.61
N ASP A 471 -19.46 -4.51 -6.33
CA ASP A 471 -20.14 -3.70 -7.35
C ASP A 471 -19.14 -2.89 -8.19
N ASP A 472 -18.02 -2.44 -7.57
CA ASP A 472 -16.93 -1.76 -8.27
C ASP A 472 -16.18 -2.75 -9.17
N ALA A 473 -15.87 -3.93 -8.64
CA ALA A 473 -15.26 -5.02 -9.40
C ALA A 473 -16.18 -5.52 -10.54
N LEU A 474 -17.50 -5.53 -10.33
CA LEU A 474 -18.46 -5.90 -11.38
C LEU A 474 -18.40 -4.92 -12.56
N LYS A 475 -18.46 -3.61 -12.28
CA LYS A 475 -18.35 -2.58 -13.33
C LYS A 475 -17.05 -2.70 -14.10
N PHE A 476 -15.95 -2.98 -13.39
CA PHE A 476 -14.65 -3.20 -14.01
C PHE A 476 -14.67 -4.40 -14.97
N VAL A 477 -15.13 -5.58 -14.50
CA VAL A 477 -15.21 -6.79 -15.33
C VAL A 477 -16.18 -6.64 -16.51
N GLU A 478 -17.29 -5.90 -16.35
CA GLU A 478 -18.17 -5.54 -17.47
C GLU A 478 -17.43 -4.73 -18.55
N GLY A 479 -16.54 -3.83 -18.13
CA GLY A 479 -15.62 -3.12 -19.01
C GLY A 479 -14.64 -4.04 -19.73
N VAL A 480 -14.02 -4.98 -19.00
CA VAL A 480 -13.11 -5.99 -19.58
C VAL A 480 -13.86 -6.86 -20.60
N ALA A 481 -15.05 -7.35 -20.26
CA ALA A 481 -15.87 -8.13 -21.19
C ALA A 481 -16.24 -7.32 -22.44
N MET A 482 -16.61 -6.05 -22.29
CA MET A 482 -16.88 -5.18 -23.43
C MET A 482 -15.63 -4.99 -24.32
N GLY A 483 -14.46 -4.78 -23.72
CA GLY A 483 -13.20 -4.71 -24.46
C GLY A 483 -12.91 -6.00 -25.24
N CYS A 484 -13.15 -7.16 -24.62
CA CYS A 484 -12.99 -8.47 -25.26
C CYS A 484 -13.93 -8.63 -26.46
N VAL A 485 -15.19 -8.23 -26.34
CA VAL A 485 -16.18 -8.23 -27.44
C VAL A 485 -15.74 -7.32 -28.60
N GLN A 486 -15.21 -6.14 -28.30
CA GLN A 486 -14.67 -5.24 -29.31
C GLN A 486 -13.46 -5.85 -30.04
N ALA A 487 -12.55 -6.51 -29.31
CA ALA A 487 -11.37 -7.18 -29.84
C ALA A 487 -11.69 -8.51 -30.56
N GLY A 488 -12.83 -9.13 -30.26
CA GLY A 488 -13.14 -10.49 -30.71
C GLY A 488 -12.46 -11.59 -29.89
N ALA A 489 -12.00 -11.29 -28.67
CA ALA A 489 -11.41 -12.28 -27.76
C ALA A 489 -12.47 -12.82 -26.79
N ALA A 490 -12.27 -14.05 -26.29
CA ALA A 490 -13.02 -14.56 -25.15
C ALA A 490 -12.28 -14.25 -23.84
N LEU A 491 -13.01 -13.76 -22.84
CA LEU A 491 -12.54 -13.69 -21.47
C LEU A 491 -12.67 -15.10 -20.87
N VAL A 492 -11.55 -15.81 -20.73
CA VAL A 492 -11.55 -17.25 -20.42
C VAL A 492 -11.23 -17.56 -18.96
N GLY A 493 -10.81 -16.56 -18.20
CA GLY A 493 -10.52 -16.71 -16.78
C GLY A 493 -9.96 -15.43 -16.20
N GLY A 494 -9.93 -15.35 -14.89
CA GLY A 494 -9.30 -14.27 -14.17
C GLY A 494 -9.14 -14.65 -12.71
N GLU A 495 -8.42 -13.82 -11.97
CA GLU A 495 -8.17 -14.02 -10.55
C GLU A 495 -8.45 -12.75 -9.77
N THR A 496 -9.03 -12.89 -8.57
CA THR A 496 -9.36 -11.78 -7.68
C THR A 496 -8.62 -11.99 -6.37
N ALA A 497 -7.64 -11.13 -6.09
CA ALA A 497 -6.82 -11.20 -4.89
C ALA A 497 -7.17 -10.07 -3.92
N GLU A 498 -7.66 -10.42 -2.74
CA GLU A 498 -7.70 -9.53 -1.58
C GLU A 498 -6.34 -9.58 -0.88
N MET A 499 -5.61 -8.47 -0.87
CA MET A 499 -4.30 -8.36 -0.26
C MET A 499 -4.27 -7.16 0.69
N PRO A 500 -5.01 -7.25 1.82
CA PRO A 500 -4.98 -6.22 2.85
C PRO A 500 -3.55 -6.05 3.36
N GLY A 501 -3.07 -4.80 3.42
CA GLY A 501 -1.70 -4.46 3.78
C GLY A 501 -0.76 -4.18 2.58
N MET A 502 -1.11 -4.65 1.37
CA MET A 502 -0.44 -4.22 0.13
C MET A 502 -1.19 -3.05 -0.54
N TYR A 503 -2.51 -3.18 -0.66
CA TYR A 503 -3.39 -2.13 -1.18
C TYR A 503 -4.12 -1.42 -0.04
N GLN A 504 -4.51 -0.16 -0.25
CA GLN A 504 -5.15 0.69 0.77
C GLN A 504 -6.55 1.12 0.34
N GLY A 505 -7.50 1.08 1.29
CA GLY A 505 -8.85 1.59 1.07
C GLY A 505 -9.54 0.89 -0.11
N LYS A 506 -10.03 1.69 -1.07
CA LYS A 506 -10.72 1.22 -2.28
C LYS A 506 -9.80 1.10 -3.50
N ASP A 507 -8.51 1.34 -3.35
CA ASP A 507 -7.58 1.22 -4.46
C ASP A 507 -7.47 -0.25 -4.89
N PHE A 508 -7.47 -0.48 -6.20
CA PHE A 508 -7.11 -1.75 -6.81
C PHE A 508 -6.03 -1.57 -7.87
N ASP A 509 -5.36 -2.65 -8.24
CA ASP A 509 -4.57 -2.73 -9.47
C ASP A 509 -5.12 -3.87 -10.33
N ALA A 510 -4.93 -3.74 -11.64
CA ALA A 510 -5.41 -4.73 -12.59
C ALA A 510 -4.38 -5.00 -13.68
N GLY A 511 -4.06 -6.28 -13.84
CA GLY A 511 -3.24 -6.82 -14.93
C GLY A 511 -4.09 -7.60 -15.91
N GLY A 512 -3.72 -7.59 -17.18
CA GLY A 512 -4.42 -8.29 -18.25
C GLY A 512 -3.42 -9.09 -19.07
N ALA A 513 -3.83 -10.25 -19.55
CA ALA A 513 -3.03 -11.11 -20.41
C ALA A 513 -3.85 -11.54 -21.63
N ALA A 514 -3.39 -11.21 -22.82
CA ALA A 514 -4.04 -11.60 -24.07
C ALA A 514 -3.20 -12.65 -24.80
N THR A 515 -3.86 -13.65 -25.36
CA THR A 515 -3.25 -14.61 -26.30
C THR A 515 -3.94 -14.49 -27.66
N GLY A 516 -3.14 -14.29 -28.69
CA GLY A 516 -3.57 -14.26 -30.09
C GLY A 516 -2.84 -15.30 -30.93
N ALA A 517 -3.29 -15.46 -32.18
CA ALA A 517 -2.69 -16.40 -33.10
C ALA A 517 -2.49 -15.81 -34.50
N ILE A 518 -1.39 -16.22 -35.12
CA ILE A 518 -1.09 -16.00 -36.53
C ILE A 518 -1.25 -17.33 -37.25
N ARG A 519 -2.09 -17.36 -38.28
CA ARG A 519 -2.35 -18.56 -39.08
C ARG A 519 -1.08 -19.03 -39.78
N ARG A 520 -0.92 -20.35 -39.95
CA ARG A 520 0.17 -20.90 -40.76
C ARG A 520 0.15 -20.27 -42.16
N GLY A 521 1.31 -19.82 -42.64
CA GLY A 521 1.45 -19.16 -43.94
C GLY A 521 1.11 -17.67 -43.96
N GLN A 522 0.47 -17.13 -42.92
CA GLN A 522 0.35 -15.69 -42.74
C GLN A 522 1.71 -15.10 -42.35
N LYS A 523 2.05 -13.96 -42.94
CA LYS A 523 3.29 -13.24 -42.62
C LYS A 523 3.19 -12.62 -41.21
N VAL A 524 4.21 -12.82 -40.41
CA VAL A 524 4.37 -12.14 -39.11
C VAL A 524 4.88 -10.72 -39.37
N LEU A 525 4.25 -9.73 -38.75
CA LEU A 525 4.67 -8.33 -38.85
C LEU A 525 5.54 -7.95 -37.64
N PRO A 526 6.44 -6.96 -37.77
CA PRO A 526 6.75 -6.18 -38.98
C PRO A 526 7.55 -6.97 -40.03
N ASP A 527 7.21 -6.76 -41.30
CA ASP A 527 7.94 -7.21 -42.48
C ASP A 527 9.15 -6.32 -42.76
N LYS A 528 10.19 -6.47 -41.94
CA LYS A 528 11.40 -5.63 -42.01
C LYS A 528 12.17 -5.78 -43.33
N GLU A 529 12.06 -6.92 -44.00
CA GLU A 529 12.69 -7.17 -45.30
C GLU A 529 11.91 -6.51 -46.44
N GLY A 530 10.58 -6.43 -46.31
CA GLY A 530 9.72 -5.76 -47.27
C GLY A 530 9.74 -4.24 -47.18
N MET A 531 10.21 -3.65 -46.08
CA MET A 531 10.29 -2.19 -45.91
C MET A 531 11.44 -1.56 -46.72
N GLY A 532 11.19 -0.40 -47.31
CA GLY A 532 12.20 0.39 -48.02
C GLY A 532 11.94 1.89 -47.92
N GLU A 533 12.94 2.68 -48.34
CA GLU A 533 12.81 4.14 -48.42
C GLU A 533 11.63 4.53 -49.34
N GLY A 534 10.84 5.52 -48.91
CA GLY A 534 9.65 5.98 -49.64
C GLY A 534 8.35 5.27 -49.28
N ASP A 535 8.39 4.16 -48.52
CA ASP A 535 7.17 3.55 -47.98
C ASP A 535 6.44 4.55 -47.05
N VAL A 536 5.11 4.51 -47.04
CA VAL A 536 4.28 5.54 -46.40
C VAL A 536 3.89 5.14 -44.99
N LEU A 537 3.84 6.14 -44.11
CA LEU A 537 3.30 6.02 -42.76
C LEU A 537 1.87 6.55 -42.72
N LEU A 538 0.94 5.72 -42.28
CA LEU A 538 -0.44 6.07 -41.97
C LEU A 538 -0.64 6.09 -40.45
N GLY A 539 -1.35 7.09 -39.93
CA GLY A 539 -1.71 7.19 -38.51
C GLY A 539 -3.21 6.97 -38.30
N LEU A 540 -3.58 6.26 -37.24
CA LEU A 540 -4.97 6.11 -36.79
C LEU A 540 -5.24 7.02 -35.59
N GLY A 541 -6.35 7.77 -35.65
CA GLY A 541 -6.73 8.71 -34.59
C GLY A 541 -6.98 8.04 -33.23
N SER A 542 -6.43 8.62 -32.17
CA SER A 542 -6.71 8.21 -30.79
C SER A 542 -8.05 8.79 -30.28
N SER A 543 -8.57 8.21 -29.20
CA SER A 543 -9.75 8.71 -28.47
C SER A 543 -9.39 9.82 -27.47
N GLY A 544 -8.10 10.11 -27.29
CA GLY A 544 -7.59 11.06 -26.29
C GLY A 544 -6.24 10.61 -25.75
N VAL A 545 -6.08 10.67 -24.43
CA VAL A 545 -4.81 10.34 -23.74
C VAL A 545 -4.52 8.82 -23.75
N HIS A 546 -5.53 7.98 -23.96
CA HIS A 546 -5.47 6.51 -23.81
C HIS A 546 -5.13 6.10 -22.39
N SER A 547 -4.09 5.28 -22.17
CA SER A 547 -3.68 4.79 -20.83
C SER A 547 -2.26 5.23 -20.42
N ASN A 548 -1.65 6.19 -21.11
CA ASN A 548 -0.26 6.61 -20.89
C ASN A 548 -0.12 8.11 -20.57
N GLY A 549 0.87 8.48 -19.77
CA GLY A 549 1.14 9.88 -19.42
C GLY A 549 0.26 10.49 -18.30
N PHE A 550 -0.54 9.67 -17.61
CA PHE A 550 -1.46 10.15 -16.56
C PHE A 550 -0.76 10.71 -15.32
N SER A 551 0.45 10.25 -14.99
CA SER A 551 1.25 10.86 -13.93
C SER A 551 1.55 12.33 -14.20
N LEU A 552 1.93 12.67 -15.44
CA LEU A 552 2.19 14.05 -15.84
C LEU A 552 0.87 14.84 -15.92
N ALA A 553 -0.18 14.25 -16.50
CA ALA A 553 -1.49 14.91 -16.60
C ALA A 553 -2.02 15.32 -15.21
N ARG A 554 -2.00 14.42 -14.22
CA ARG A 554 -2.44 14.74 -12.85
C ARG A 554 -1.63 15.86 -12.21
N LYS A 555 -0.30 15.86 -12.38
CA LYS A 555 0.58 16.92 -11.87
C LYS A 555 0.28 18.29 -12.50
N ILE A 556 -0.10 18.31 -13.77
CA ILE A 556 -0.50 19.54 -14.47
C ILE A 556 -1.82 20.06 -13.91
N LEU A 557 -2.82 19.19 -13.72
CA LEU A 557 -4.11 19.55 -13.14
C LEU A 557 -3.96 20.12 -11.73
N GLU A 558 -3.19 19.43 -10.87
CA GLU A 558 -2.88 19.88 -9.51
C GLU A 558 -2.24 21.28 -9.51
N LYS A 559 -1.23 21.51 -10.36
CA LYS A 559 -0.56 22.82 -10.49
C LYS A 559 -1.50 23.92 -10.99
N LYS A 560 -2.54 23.55 -11.74
CA LYS A 560 -3.58 24.47 -12.22
C LYS A 560 -4.76 24.61 -11.26
N GLY A 561 -4.77 23.87 -10.14
CA GLY A 561 -5.87 23.89 -9.18
C GLY A 561 -7.19 23.41 -9.78
N LEU A 562 -7.13 22.48 -10.73
CA LEU A 562 -8.31 21.95 -11.44
C LEU A 562 -8.64 20.56 -10.90
N ASP A 563 -9.85 20.40 -10.35
CA ASP A 563 -10.35 19.13 -9.81
C ASP A 563 -10.94 18.24 -10.91
N PHE A 564 -11.08 16.94 -10.65
CA PHE A 564 -11.65 16.00 -11.62
C PHE A 564 -13.15 16.22 -11.84
N HIS A 565 -13.87 16.77 -10.87
CA HIS A 565 -15.30 17.09 -11.00
C HIS A 565 -15.57 18.46 -11.62
N ASP A 566 -14.55 19.28 -11.83
CA ASP A 566 -14.70 20.56 -12.52
C ASP A 566 -15.05 20.36 -14.01
N GLN A 567 -15.69 21.38 -14.60
CA GLN A 567 -15.91 21.45 -16.04
C GLN A 567 -14.56 21.39 -16.77
N ALA A 568 -14.44 20.50 -17.77
CA ALA A 568 -13.21 20.40 -18.56
C ALA A 568 -13.00 21.67 -19.38
N PRO A 569 -11.88 22.39 -19.24
CA PRO A 569 -11.60 23.60 -20.04
C PRO A 569 -11.47 23.35 -21.54
N TRP A 570 -11.37 22.09 -21.96
CA TRP A 570 -11.23 21.64 -23.34
C TRP A 570 -12.49 20.92 -23.87
N ALA A 571 -13.52 20.73 -23.04
CA ALA A 571 -14.77 20.07 -23.44
C ALA A 571 -15.94 20.64 -22.62
N GLU A 572 -16.87 21.33 -23.28
CA GLU A 572 -18.00 22.02 -22.63
C GLU A 572 -19.05 21.07 -22.05
N ASP A 573 -19.08 19.81 -22.46
CA ASP A 573 -20.08 18.82 -22.09
C ASP A 573 -19.57 17.75 -21.10
N LYS A 574 -18.30 17.82 -20.68
CA LYS A 574 -17.66 16.82 -19.81
C LYS A 574 -16.95 17.46 -18.63
N THR A 575 -16.92 16.75 -17.50
CA THR A 575 -15.95 17.07 -16.44
C THR A 575 -14.55 16.66 -16.84
N VAL A 576 -13.55 17.19 -16.16
CA VAL A 576 -12.13 16.82 -16.35
C VAL A 576 -11.93 15.32 -16.24
N GLY A 577 -12.46 14.71 -15.17
CA GLY A 577 -12.35 13.28 -14.92
C GLY A 577 -13.05 12.45 -15.98
N ALA A 578 -14.29 12.83 -16.36
CA ALA A 578 -15.04 12.12 -17.41
C ALA A 578 -14.31 12.17 -18.77
N SER A 579 -13.74 13.32 -19.15
CA SER A 579 -12.97 13.43 -20.39
C SER A 579 -11.66 12.65 -20.36
N LEU A 580 -10.98 12.58 -19.22
CA LEU A 580 -9.72 11.85 -19.07
C LEU A 580 -9.92 10.35 -18.94
N LEU A 581 -11.11 9.91 -18.51
CA LEU A 581 -11.46 8.50 -18.43
C LEU A 581 -11.88 7.88 -19.76
N GLU A 582 -12.08 8.67 -20.81
CA GLU A 582 -12.43 8.19 -22.16
C GLU A 582 -11.56 6.96 -22.52
N PRO A 583 -12.19 5.82 -22.87
CA PRO A 583 -11.47 4.56 -22.99
C PRO A 583 -10.53 4.54 -24.19
N THR A 584 -9.45 3.78 -24.05
CA THR A 584 -8.48 3.52 -25.12
C THR A 584 -9.17 2.83 -26.29
N ARG A 585 -8.88 3.32 -27.50
CA ARG A 585 -9.43 2.77 -28.74
C ARG A 585 -8.83 1.39 -29.03
N ILE A 586 -9.68 0.42 -29.32
CA ILE A 586 -9.28 -0.94 -29.76
C ILE A 586 -9.26 -0.98 -31.29
N TYR A 587 -8.07 -1.23 -31.87
CA TYR A 587 -7.85 -1.18 -33.33
C TYR A 587 -7.88 -2.55 -34.02
N VAL A 588 -8.21 -3.62 -33.28
CA VAL A 588 -8.03 -5.01 -33.72
C VAL A 588 -8.77 -5.32 -35.03
N LYS A 589 -10.09 -5.10 -35.08
CA LYS A 589 -10.91 -5.45 -36.26
C LYS A 589 -10.47 -4.72 -37.53
N PRO A 590 -10.31 -3.37 -37.52
CA PRO A 590 -9.78 -2.64 -38.67
C PRO A 590 -8.42 -3.14 -39.15
N LEU A 591 -7.49 -3.38 -38.22
CA LEU A 591 -6.13 -3.81 -38.59
C LEU A 591 -6.11 -5.23 -39.15
N LEU A 592 -6.86 -6.17 -38.56
CA LEU A 592 -6.96 -7.53 -39.09
C LEU A 592 -7.60 -7.57 -40.48
N ALA A 593 -8.54 -6.68 -40.79
CA ALA A 593 -9.10 -6.56 -42.13
C ALA A 593 -8.03 -6.16 -43.17
N ALA A 594 -7.12 -5.25 -42.82
CA ALA A 594 -6.00 -4.86 -43.67
C ALA A 594 -4.89 -5.92 -43.74
N VAL A 595 -4.59 -6.61 -42.63
CA VAL A 595 -3.62 -7.72 -42.57
C VAL A 595 -4.04 -8.88 -43.47
N LYS A 596 -5.33 -9.27 -43.45
CA LYS A 596 -5.87 -10.33 -44.30
C LYS A 596 -5.71 -10.04 -45.80
N LYS A 597 -5.67 -8.77 -46.18
CA LYS A 597 -5.44 -8.32 -47.56
C LYS A 597 -3.95 -8.17 -47.91
N GLY A 598 -3.03 -8.39 -46.96
CA GLY A 598 -1.59 -8.28 -47.19
C GLY A 598 -1.12 -6.84 -47.44
N LEU A 599 -1.83 -5.84 -46.91
CA LEU A 599 -1.59 -4.43 -47.23
C LEU A 599 -0.51 -3.77 -46.35
N LEU A 600 -0.20 -4.36 -45.20
CA LEU A 600 0.63 -3.73 -44.16
C LEU A 600 2.04 -4.31 -44.13
N LEU A 601 3.03 -3.44 -43.95
CA LEU A 601 4.44 -3.81 -43.75
C LEU A 601 4.82 -3.81 -42.27
N GLY A 602 4.19 -2.98 -41.45
CA GLY A 602 4.46 -2.92 -40.02
C GLY A 602 3.48 -2.00 -39.30
N MET A 603 3.41 -2.14 -37.99
CA MET A 603 2.53 -1.37 -37.12
C MET A 603 3.27 -1.02 -35.83
N ALA A 604 2.96 0.15 -35.27
CA ALA A 604 3.44 0.62 -33.98
C ALA A 604 2.26 1.16 -33.17
N HIS A 605 1.97 0.50 -32.05
CA HIS A 605 1.00 0.98 -31.06
C HIS A 605 1.66 2.11 -30.27
N ILE A 606 1.02 3.28 -30.23
CA ILE A 606 1.62 4.48 -29.65
C ILE A 606 1.21 4.60 -28.19
N THR A 607 2.09 4.11 -27.31
CA THR A 607 1.89 4.03 -25.85
C THR A 607 2.89 4.91 -25.10
N GLY A 608 3.43 4.44 -23.96
CA GLY A 608 4.51 5.13 -23.24
C GLY A 608 5.73 5.32 -24.15
N GLY A 609 6.35 6.51 -24.09
CA GLY A 609 7.43 6.88 -25.01
C GLY A 609 6.94 7.46 -26.35
N GLY A 610 5.62 7.52 -26.57
CA GLY A 610 4.99 8.30 -27.63
C GLY A 610 5.43 7.87 -29.03
N LEU A 611 5.55 8.82 -29.96
CA LEU A 611 5.94 8.54 -31.34
C LEU A 611 7.41 8.10 -31.43
N GLU A 612 8.28 8.76 -30.65
CA GLU A 612 9.74 8.59 -30.73
C GLU A 612 10.20 7.19 -30.30
N ASP A 613 9.63 6.61 -29.24
CA ASP A 613 10.08 5.32 -28.72
C ASP A 613 9.36 4.11 -29.34
N ASN A 614 8.15 4.29 -29.87
CA ASN A 614 7.33 3.17 -30.37
C ASN A 614 7.54 2.89 -31.86
N ILE A 615 7.61 3.93 -32.70
CA ILE A 615 7.76 3.76 -34.16
C ILE A 615 9.06 3.04 -34.54
N PRO A 616 10.24 3.35 -33.96
CA PRO A 616 11.48 2.66 -34.33
C PRO A 616 11.46 1.15 -34.07
N ARG A 617 10.62 0.65 -33.15
CA ARG A 617 10.54 -0.78 -32.82
C ARG A 617 10.11 -1.62 -34.04
N MET A 618 9.25 -1.07 -34.91
CA MET A 618 8.81 -1.76 -36.12
C MET A 618 9.82 -1.69 -37.28
N LEU A 619 10.78 -0.77 -37.26
CA LEU A 619 11.67 -0.50 -38.40
C LEU A 619 12.89 -1.43 -38.44
N PRO A 620 13.47 -1.68 -39.63
CA PRO A 620 14.82 -2.22 -39.77
C PRO A 620 15.88 -1.16 -39.44
N LYS A 621 17.10 -1.60 -39.07
CA LYS A 621 18.18 -0.70 -38.59
C LYS A 621 18.63 0.39 -39.58
N HIS A 622 18.36 0.21 -40.87
CA HIS A 622 18.79 1.13 -41.93
C HIS A 622 17.72 2.17 -42.30
N LEU A 623 16.52 2.08 -41.73
CA LEU A 623 15.42 3.03 -41.99
C LEU A 623 15.05 3.81 -40.73
N ALA A 624 14.56 5.03 -40.94
CA ALA A 624 13.95 5.89 -39.94
C ALA A 624 12.56 6.36 -40.43
N ALA A 625 11.73 6.84 -39.51
CA ALA A 625 10.43 7.42 -39.83
C ALA A 625 10.52 8.94 -39.90
N GLU A 626 10.22 9.54 -41.06
CA GLU A 626 10.03 10.98 -41.18
C GLU A 626 8.53 11.28 -41.05
N ILE A 627 8.13 12.06 -40.03
CA ILE A 627 6.73 12.34 -39.70
C ILE A 627 6.47 13.84 -39.71
N ASP A 628 5.40 14.26 -40.38
CA ASP A 628 4.90 15.63 -40.38
C ASP A 628 3.82 15.81 -39.31
N ALA A 629 4.18 16.44 -38.20
CA ALA A 629 3.31 16.68 -37.05
C ALA A 629 2.09 17.57 -37.34
N SER A 630 2.06 18.22 -38.51
CA SER A 630 0.91 19.03 -38.95
C SER A 630 -0.14 18.21 -39.73
N ALA A 631 0.12 16.93 -40.00
CA ALA A 631 -0.70 16.10 -40.89
C ALA A 631 -1.97 15.50 -40.23
N TRP A 632 -2.16 15.68 -38.92
CA TRP A 632 -3.34 15.20 -38.19
C TRP A 632 -3.77 16.20 -37.10
N PRO A 633 -5.05 16.19 -36.70
CA PRO A 633 -5.52 17.00 -35.58
C PRO A 633 -5.12 16.36 -34.24
N VAL A 634 -4.62 17.18 -33.31
CA VAL A 634 -4.36 16.77 -31.93
C VAL A 634 -5.64 16.97 -31.09
N PRO A 635 -6.07 15.97 -30.28
CA PRO A 635 -7.20 16.13 -29.37
C PRO A 635 -7.04 17.32 -28.42
N ASP A 636 -8.13 18.07 -28.19
CA ASP A 636 -8.12 19.29 -27.38
C ASP A 636 -7.60 19.06 -25.96
N VAL A 637 -7.91 17.90 -25.36
CA VAL A 637 -7.37 17.50 -24.05
C VAL A 637 -5.84 17.46 -24.03
N LEU A 638 -5.21 16.94 -25.09
CA LEU A 638 -3.75 16.84 -25.18
C LEU A 638 -3.12 18.20 -25.45
N MET A 639 -3.73 19.02 -26.32
CA MET A 639 -3.28 20.41 -26.55
C MET A 639 -3.39 21.25 -25.27
N TRP A 640 -4.49 21.11 -24.53
CA TRP A 640 -4.65 21.79 -23.25
C TRP A 640 -3.60 21.35 -22.24
N LEU A 641 -3.36 20.04 -22.08
CA LEU A 641 -2.35 19.52 -21.18
C LEU A 641 -0.96 20.04 -21.53
N LYS A 642 -0.59 20.04 -22.81
CA LYS A 642 0.68 20.61 -23.29
C LYS A 642 0.83 22.07 -22.88
N LYS A 643 -0.18 22.90 -23.20
CA LYS A 643 -0.16 24.34 -22.92
C LYS A 643 -0.17 24.63 -21.41
N ALA A 644 -1.03 23.97 -20.66
CA ALA A 644 -1.16 24.14 -19.22
C ALA A 644 0.12 23.72 -18.48
N GLY A 645 0.74 22.61 -18.90
CA GLY A 645 1.98 22.10 -18.32
C GLY A 645 3.24 22.86 -18.73
N GLY A 646 3.18 23.65 -19.80
CA GLY A 646 4.38 24.21 -20.42
C GLY A 646 5.29 23.12 -20.99
N VAL A 647 4.70 22.04 -21.52
CA VAL A 647 5.43 20.88 -22.04
C VAL A 647 5.99 21.25 -23.41
N SER A 648 7.31 21.04 -23.60
CA SER A 648 7.96 21.27 -24.88
C SER A 648 7.41 20.30 -25.93
N SER A 649 7.41 20.71 -27.20
CA SER A 649 6.86 19.87 -28.27
C SER A 649 7.62 18.54 -28.45
N LYS A 650 8.91 18.49 -28.11
CA LYS A 650 9.68 17.23 -28.05
C LYS A 650 9.22 16.32 -26.92
N GLU A 651 9.06 16.85 -25.71
CA GLU A 651 8.55 16.07 -24.58
C GLU A 651 7.09 15.63 -24.80
N PHE A 652 6.30 16.46 -25.49
CA PHE A 652 4.92 16.14 -25.88
C PHE A 652 4.87 14.91 -26.81
N ALA A 653 5.74 14.86 -27.83
CA ALA A 653 5.86 13.72 -28.75
C ALA A 653 6.34 12.43 -28.09
N ARG A 654 7.13 12.55 -27.02
CA ARG A 654 7.66 11.41 -26.25
C ARG A 654 6.73 10.96 -25.12
N THR A 655 5.91 11.84 -24.56
CA THR A 655 5.06 11.50 -23.41
C THR A 655 3.72 10.94 -23.81
N TRP A 656 3.10 11.54 -24.83
CA TRP A 656 1.73 11.20 -25.25
C TRP A 656 1.68 10.76 -26.70
N ASN A 657 0.54 10.18 -27.08
CA ASN A 657 0.27 9.71 -28.43
C ASN A 657 0.05 10.85 -29.45
N THR A 658 -0.06 12.10 -28.99
CA THR A 658 -0.27 13.32 -29.80
C THR A 658 -1.49 13.28 -30.73
N GLY A 659 -2.45 12.38 -30.51
CA GLY A 659 -3.63 12.18 -31.35
C GLY A 659 -3.59 10.96 -32.25
N LEU A 660 -2.50 10.19 -32.26
CA LEU A 660 -2.37 8.96 -33.04
C LEU A 660 -2.21 7.75 -32.11
N GLY A 661 -3.17 6.83 -32.06
CA GLY A 661 -3.00 5.62 -31.24
C GLY A 661 -2.25 4.49 -31.94
N MET A 662 -2.16 4.53 -33.28
CA MET A 662 -1.46 3.52 -34.07
C MET A 662 -0.79 4.20 -35.27
N VAL A 663 0.43 3.75 -35.62
CA VAL A 663 1.11 4.14 -36.86
C VAL A 663 1.44 2.88 -37.67
N ILE A 664 1.22 2.95 -38.98
CA ILE A 664 1.24 1.80 -39.89
C ILE A 664 2.15 2.11 -41.07
N ALA A 665 3.09 1.22 -41.38
CA ALA A 665 3.91 1.29 -42.59
C ALA A 665 3.25 0.51 -43.73
N VAL A 666 3.12 1.13 -44.91
CA VAL A 666 2.56 0.52 -46.12
C VAL A 666 3.39 0.87 -47.35
N LYS A 667 3.36 0.03 -48.38
CA LYS A 667 3.93 0.38 -49.69
C LYS A 667 3.20 1.58 -50.27
N GLU A 668 3.92 2.52 -50.91
CA GLU A 668 3.30 3.68 -51.59
C GLU A 668 2.18 3.24 -52.54
N SER A 669 2.39 2.15 -53.30
CA SER A 669 1.40 1.60 -54.24
C SER A 669 0.15 1.02 -53.57
N GLN A 670 0.19 0.77 -52.25
CA GLN A 670 -0.91 0.17 -51.47
C GLN A 670 -1.62 1.18 -50.56
N VAL A 671 -1.17 2.44 -50.52
CA VAL A 671 -1.72 3.47 -49.62
C VAL A 671 -3.23 3.64 -49.77
N ALA A 672 -3.72 3.74 -51.01
CA ALA A 672 -5.15 3.93 -51.28
C ALA A 672 -5.98 2.75 -50.77
N ALA A 673 -5.56 1.51 -51.08
CA ALA A 673 -6.25 0.30 -50.65
C ALA A 673 -6.23 0.11 -49.13
N ALA A 674 -5.09 0.41 -48.47
CA ALA A 674 -4.97 0.36 -47.02
C ALA A 674 -5.88 1.40 -46.35
N THR A 675 -5.87 2.63 -46.85
CA THR A 675 -6.70 3.73 -46.34
C THR A 675 -8.18 3.40 -46.48
N GLU A 676 -8.62 2.91 -47.65
CA GLU A 676 -10.00 2.50 -47.89
C GLU A 676 -10.43 1.35 -46.97
N ALA A 677 -9.57 0.35 -46.77
CA ALA A 677 -9.86 -0.77 -45.88
C ALA A 677 -10.04 -0.33 -44.41
N LEU A 678 -9.22 0.62 -43.94
CA LEU A 678 -9.27 1.13 -42.58
C LEU A 678 -10.46 2.07 -42.35
N ILE A 679 -10.72 2.99 -43.29
CA ILE A 679 -11.89 3.88 -43.23
C ILE A 679 -13.20 3.09 -43.33
N GLY A 680 -13.24 2.04 -44.14
CA GLY A 680 -14.40 1.15 -44.26
C GLY A 680 -14.79 0.47 -42.94
N GLU A 681 -13.84 0.32 -42.02
CA GLU A 681 -14.05 -0.23 -40.66
C GLU A 681 -14.24 0.88 -39.61
N GLY A 682 -14.41 2.13 -40.03
CA GLY A 682 -14.74 3.27 -39.18
C GLY A 682 -13.56 4.04 -38.60
N GLU A 683 -12.33 3.80 -39.06
CA GLU A 683 -11.15 4.49 -38.55
C GLU A 683 -10.92 5.85 -39.22
N LYS A 684 -10.37 6.80 -38.44
CA LYS A 684 -9.83 8.05 -38.97
C LYS A 684 -8.37 7.85 -39.35
N VAL A 685 -8.07 7.92 -40.64
CA VAL A 685 -6.75 7.62 -41.20
C VAL A 685 -6.09 8.90 -41.71
N TYR A 686 -4.84 9.12 -41.31
CA TYR A 686 -4.03 10.26 -41.74
C TYR A 686 -2.76 9.76 -42.43
N ARG A 687 -2.36 10.39 -43.53
CA ARG A 687 -1.02 10.18 -44.12
C ARG A 687 -0.04 11.05 -43.33
N VAL A 688 0.74 10.43 -42.45
CA VAL A 688 1.53 11.17 -41.45
C VAL A 688 3.00 11.31 -41.82
N GLY A 689 3.48 10.51 -42.78
CA GLY A 689 4.90 10.53 -43.10
C GLY A 689 5.34 9.44 -44.07
N LYS A 690 6.63 9.15 -44.05
CA LYS A 690 7.28 8.13 -44.88
C LYS A 690 8.53 7.55 -44.22
N LEU A 691 8.99 6.41 -44.69
CA LEU A 691 10.28 5.84 -44.34
C LEU A 691 11.40 6.51 -45.14
N VAL A 692 12.51 6.81 -44.47
CA VAL A 692 13.71 7.43 -45.02
C VAL A 692 14.95 6.69 -44.54
N SER A 693 16.10 6.97 -45.14
CA SER A 693 17.39 6.44 -44.67
C SER A 693 17.69 6.88 -43.23
N MET A 694 18.20 5.97 -42.40
CA MET A 694 18.62 6.26 -41.03
C MET A 694 19.82 7.22 -41.01
N GLN A 695 19.68 8.39 -40.36
CA GLN A 695 20.74 9.42 -40.21
C GLN A 695 21.07 9.76 -38.75
N GLY A 696 20.73 8.88 -37.80
CA GLY A 696 21.11 9.01 -36.38
C GLY A 696 19.93 9.00 -35.41
N GLU A 697 18.74 9.40 -35.86
CA GLU A 697 17.50 9.33 -35.07
C GLU A 697 16.50 8.37 -35.74
N GLY A 698 15.79 7.56 -34.94
CA GLY A 698 14.80 6.61 -35.45
C GLY A 698 13.50 7.26 -35.93
N VAL A 699 13.21 8.47 -35.45
CA VAL A 699 12.07 9.29 -35.88
C VAL A 699 12.56 10.72 -36.11
N VAL A 700 12.29 11.28 -37.29
CA VAL A 700 12.53 12.68 -37.64
C VAL A 700 11.17 13.38 -37.67
N LEU A 701 10.86 14.12 -36.60
CA LEU A 701 9.63 14.92 -36.51
C LEU A 701 9.82 16.26 -37.22
N LYS A 702 8.90 16.60 -38.14
CA LYS A 702 8.82 17.87 -38.85
C LYS A 702 7.59 18.66 -38.40
N ASN A 703 7.68 19.99 -38.45
CA ASN A 703 6.59 20.93 -38.20
C ASN A 703 5.91 20.78 -36.82
N PHE A 704 6.59 20.17 -35.84
CA PHE A 704 6.05 19.93 -34.51
C PHE A 704 5.95 21.22 -33.68
N GLU A 705 6.60 22.30 -34.11
CA GLU A 705 6.47 23.64 -33.54
C GLU A 705 5.06 24.23 -33.73
N HIS A 706 4.24 23.66 -34.63
CA HIS A 706 2.84 24.05 -34.73
C HIS A 706 2.07 23.79 -33.43
N TRP A 707 2.47 22.80 -32.63
CA TRP A 707 1.86 22.50 -31.33
C TRP A 707 2.19 23.55 -30.25
N ASP A 708 3.06 24.53 -30.54
CA ASP A 708 3.36 25.66 -29.65
C ASP A 708 2.44 26.87 -29.91
N ARG A 709 1.60 26.83 -30.95
CA ARG A 709 0.74 27.95 -31.36
C ARG A 709 -0.55 28.07 -30.55
#